data_AF-A0A2B7X5X7-F1
#
_entry.id   AF-A0A2B7X5X7-F1
#
_cell.length_a   1.000
_cell.length_b   1.000
_cell.length_c   1.000
_cell.angle_alpha   90.00
_cell.angle_beta   90.00
_cell.angle_gamma   90.00
#
_symmetry.space_group_name_H-M   'P 1'
#
loop_
_entity.id
_entity.type
_entity.pdbx_description
1 polymer ?
#
loop_
_entity_poly.entity_id
_entity_poly.type
_entity_poly.pdbx_seq_one_letter_code
_entity_poly.pdbx_strand_id
1 'polypeptide(L)'
;MSSPSICRSWLPPQPRLCRYASSSPLPARLVTYDKLLHHMQRSRPRPEPSASQLLRFALTGTLKTPYNKYYSETLEQYMLDAFSNPTLPEIWTIFNTNPLKGKHLNNHITVVDRLDPRYLVRSLELPKLEALCEKYIVSTRVARELGRLREAVVDLLTYHSKFEDPARILSTVNALVARFTLLEVKVPKTFLLLGMKLAARHLSTPALRSYIHSYVNAGYGPLPGRSAAKVLRNLYSSCSASIFENPTIDFGPMRELATGLNEDGSAILEPSLHSLLFESNDVCPHYVYTHYVHLLGAIGGYRRLLDIWPIVQDRVRRSPSDPLVQAFVKTYLTAVLNSGFGSKAAYFAEKLSAISNLNDFLPVSLWKALLEQENSEGLQKLVSGLTMNVIMDKALTSMESSLGITWNPDGEGRHVRTTDMDPLWDQWPADVTLPSLHPDSSKSGSSGYLKRLLVEIELCGSSQSAKELARVANLLHDYEGFEVPLGYREDELGQVKEFAWLPQCCPIEFSNNVPPSIYNIAGPQSPSSLGLIRACRDIDGKPTKLSSRNMYLMQLGYLCERGRGAAEGGINSTTGEIWKWRETGHIICWDRLHRCFIMIFLGKGWGTIDPGLYPEKSHPYLPSVASLRLKPSTNFKSEFSEKSRALSPWDAHYWLDVNPAAHIAS
;
A
#
# COMPACT_ATOMS: atom_id res chain seq x y z
N MET A 1 -33.33 58.83 12.18
CA MET A 1 -33.40 58.30 10.81
C MET A 1 -33.37 56.78 10.89
N SER A 2 -34.20 56.16 10.07
CA SER A 2 -34.81 54.83 10.24
C SER A 2 -34.23 53.78 9.31
N SER A 3 -34.05 52.55 9.81
CA SER A 3 -33.95 51.32 8.99
C SER A 3 -34.64 50.16 9.74
N PRO A 4 -35.68 49.53 9.17
CA PRO A 4 -36.45 48.49 9.84
C PRO A 4 -36.00 47.06 9.50
N SER A 5 -36.38 46.16 10.41
CA SER A 5 -36.41 44.71 10.31
C SER A 5 -37.38 44.19 9.24
N ILE A 6 -37.22 42.93 8.79
CA ILE A 6 -38.29 41.92 8.67
C ILE A 6 -37.69 40.53 8.36
N CYS A 7 -38.16 39.56 9.15
CA CYS A 7 -37.96 38.12 9.04
C CYS A 7 -38.93 37.46 8.04
N ARG A 8 -38.63 36.20 7.68
CA ARG A 8 -39.54 35.11 7.26
C ARG A 8 -40.32 35.26 5.95
N SER A 9 -40.11 34.31 5.03
CA SER A 9 -41.12 33.34 4.53
C SER A 9 -40.78 32.88 3.10
N TRP A 10 -39.97 31.82 2.95
CA TRP A 10 -39.78 31.15 1.66
C TRP A 10 -39.88 29.64 1.83
N LEU A 11 -41.04 29.20 2.35
CA LEU A 11 -41.56 27.87 2.06
C LEU A 11 -42.60 28.06 0.95
N PRO A 12 -42.43 27.49 -0.25
CA PRO A 12 -43.54 27.25 -1.13
C PRO A 12 -44.35 26.02 -0.64
N PRO A 13 -45.65 25.98 -0.96
CA PRO A 13 -46.63 25.08 -0.37
C PRO A 13 -46.53 23.65 -0.92
N GLN A 14 -47.04 22.69 -0.15
CA GLN A 14 -47.29 21.32 -0.63
C GLN A 14 -48.00 21.33 -1.98
N PRO A 15 -47.48 20.64 -3.02
CA PRO A 15 -48.25 20.45 -4.23
C PRO A 15 -49.36 19.42 -3.96
N ARG A 16 -50.60 19.91 -4.03
CA ARG A 16 -51.80 19.09 -4.16
C ARG A 16 -51.68 18.20 -5.39
N LEU A 17 -52.09 16.94 -5.23
CA LEU A 17 -52.28 15.96 -6.28
C LEU A 17 -53.15 16.53 -7.41
N CYS A 18 -52.54 16.73 -8.58
CA CYS A 18 -53.27 16.77 -9.85
C CYS A 18 -52.66 15.71 -10.78
N ARG A 19 -53.36 14.58 -10.87
CA ARG A 19 -53.21 13.61 -11.96
C ARG A 19 -53.57 14.29 -13.27
N TYR A 20 -52.65 14.34 -14.22
CA TYR A 20 -53.02 14.17 -15.63
C TYR A 20 -51.99 13.27 -16.30
N ALA A 21 -52.46 12.07 -16.62
CA ALA A 21 -51.81 11.16 -17.53
C ALA A 21 -51.95 11.72 -18.95
N SER A 22 -50.84 11.82 -19.68
CA SER A 22 -50.87 11.71 -21.14
C SER A 22 -49.63 10.95 -21.57
N SER A 23 -49.82 9.64 -21.67
CA SER A 23 -48.93 8.68 -22.30
C SER A 23 -48.90 8.89 -23.82
N SER A 24 -47.71 9.13 -24.37
CA SER A 24 -47.40 8.75 -25.75
C SER A 24 -46.00 8.13 -25.78
N PRO A 25 -45.83 6.85 -26.12
CA PRO A 25 -44.53 6.22 -26.22
C PRO A 25 -43.92 6.56 -27.59
N LEU A 26 -43.03 7.54 -27.65
CA LEU A 26 -42.11 7.65 -28.79
C LEU A 26 -41.09 6.50 -28.69
N PRO A 27 -40.78 5.79 -29.79
CA PRO A 27 -39.81 4.71 -29.76
C PRO A 27 -38.43 5.27 -29.40
N ALA A 28 -37.73 4.58 -28.50
CA ALA A 28 -36.41 4.98 -28.07
C ALA A 28 -35.45 5.01 -29.27
N ARG A 29 -34.96 6.20 -29.64
CA ARG A 29 -33.95 6.36 -30.69
C ARG A 29 -32.62 5.76 -30.23
N LEU A 30 -32.26 4.61 -30.80
CA LEU A 30 -30.91 4.06 -30.73
C LEU A 30 -29.97 4.99 -31.52
N VAL A 31 -28.91 5.47 -30.88
CA VAL A 31 -27.82 6.19 -31.55
C VAL A 31 -26.76 5.16 -31.92
N THR A 32 -26.51 4.97 -33.22
CA THR A 32 -25.47 4.10 -33.75
C THR A 32 -24.08 4.75 -33.61
N TYR A 33 -23.03 3.92 -33.51
CA TYR A 33 -21.62 4.33 -33.41
C TYR A 33 -21.25 5.41 -34.44
N ASP A 34 -21.73 5.26 -35.67
CA ASP A 34 -21.46 6.22 -36.75
C ASP A 34 -22.01 7.61 -36.46
N LYS A 35 -23.19 7.75 -35.82
CA LYS A 35 -23.75 9.07 -35.48
C LYS A 35 -23.00 9.76 -34.35
N LEU A 36 -22.36 9.01 -33.45
CA LEU A 36 -21.56 9.55 -32.36
C LEU A 36 -20.11 9.84 -32.78
N LEU A 37 -19.53 9.03 -33.68
CA LEU A 37 -18.28 9.36 -34.37
C LEU A 37 -18.45 10.62 -35.24
N HIS A 38 -19.58 10.73 -35.96
CA HIS A 38 -19.93 11.94 -36.69
C HIS A 38 -20.17 13.14 -35.78
N HIS A 39 -20.61 12.94 -34.52
CA HIS A 39 -20.79 14.01 -33.53
C HIS A 39 -19.48 14.42 -32.81
N MET A 40 -18.54 13.47 -32.64
CA MET A 40 -17.16 13.75 -32.23
C MET A 40 -16.35 14.42 -33.34
N GLN A 41 -16.67 14.16 -34.61
CA GLN A 41 -16.11 14.88 -35.76
C GLN A 41 -16.85 16.22 -36.03
N ARG A 42 -18.14 16.33 -35.65
CA ARG A 42 -18.93 17.57 -35.71
C ARG A 42 -18.87 18.43 -34.44
N SER A 43 -18.06 18.08 -33.44
CA SER A 43 -17.74 19.02 -32.38
C SER A 43 -16.82 20.12 -32.95
N ARG A 44 -17.44 21.05 -33.68
CA ARG A 44 -17.08 22.45 -33.53
C ARG A 44 -17.05 22.77 -32.03
N PRO A 45 -16.07 23.57 -31.55
CA PRO A 45 -15.92 23.87 -30.13
C PRO A 45 -17.27 24.30 -29.58
N ARG A 46 -17.77 23.57 -28.57
CA ARG A 46 -19.00 23.98 -27.87
C ARG A 46 -18.64 25.23 -27.07
N PRO A 47 -19.28 26.38 -27.30
CA PRO A 47 -19.00 27.62 -26.57
C PRO A 47 -19.69 27.64 -25.20
N GLU A 48 -19.91 26.49 -24.55
CA GLU A 48 -20.51 26.48 -23.22
C GLU A 48 -19.64 25.63 -22.28
N PRO A 49 -19.07 26.24 -21.24
CA PRO A 49 -18.28 25.50 -20.25
C PRO A 49 -19.18 24.58 -19.41
N SER A 50 -18.64 23.48 -18.87
CA SER A 50 -19.34 22.72 -17.82
C SER A 50 -19.39 23.51 -16.51
N ALA A 51 -20.31 23.18 -15.61
CA ALA A 51 -20.40 23.86 -14.30
C ALA A 51 -19.10 23.74 -13.48
N SER A 52 -18.39 22.61 -13.59
CA SER A 52 -17.09 22.40 -12.94
C SER A 52 -15.98 23.23 -13.61
N GLN A 53 -16.01 23.38 -14.94
CA GLN A 53 -15.10 24.24 -15.69
C GLN A 53 -15.32 25.73 -15.37
N LEU A 54 -16.57 26.17 -15.28
CA LEU A 54 -16.95 27.53 -14.92
C LEU A 54 -16.55 27.87 -13.48
N LEU A 55 -16.87 26.98 -12.53
CA LEU A 55 -16.44 27.16 -11.14
C LEU A 55 -14.91 27.20 -11.03
N ARG A 56 -14.21 26.31 -11.74
CA ARG A 56 -12.75 26.31 -11.77
C ARG A 56 -12.22 27.63 -12.30
N PHE A 57 -12.66 28.07 -13.47
CA PHE A 57 -12.22 29.33 -14.05
C PHE A 57 -12.51 30.53 -13.15
N ALA A 58 -13.68 30.57 -12.50
CA ALA A 58 -14.02 31.62 -11.53
C ALA A 58 -13.09 31.62 -10.30
N LEU A 59 -12.61 30.45 -9.86
CA LEU A 59 -11.74 30.32 -8.69
C LEU A 59 -10.24 30.48 -9.02
N THR A 60 -9.80 30.03 -10.19
CA THR A 60 -8.37 29.94 -10.56
C THR A 60 -7.97 30.86 -11.71
N GLY A 61 -8.93 31.50 -12.40
CA GLY A 61 -8.68 32.33 -13.59
C GLY A 61 -8.23 31.55 -14.82
N THR A 62 -8.21 30.23 -14.77
CA THR A 62 -7.76 29.34 -15.86
C THR A 62 -8.50 28.01 -15.82
N LEU A 63 -8.69 27.39 -16.98
CA LEU A 63 -9.23 26.03 -17.10
C LEU A 63 -8.15 24.95 -16.94
N LYS A 64 -6.87 25.33 -16.95
CA LYS A 64 -5.74 24.42 -16.80
C LYS A 64 -5.79 23.79 -15.42
N THR A 65 -5.66 22.46 -15.40
CA THR A 65 -5.47 21.73 -14.15
C THR A 65 -4.13 21.00 -14.19
N PRO A 66 -3.46 20.86 -13.03
CA PRO A 66 -2.17 20.15 -12.94
C PRO A 66 -2.20 18.67 -13.38
N TYR A 67 -3.38 18.09 -13.63
CA TYR A 67 -3.60 16.67 -13.92
C TYR A 67 -4.37 16.39 -15.23
N ASN A 68 -4.72 17.43 -15.99
CA ASN A 68 -5.44 17.25 -17.26
C ASN A 68 -4.59 17.76 -18.41
N LYS A 69 -4.00 16.83 -19.18
CA LYS A 69 -3.22 17.13 -20.39
C LYS A 69 -4.10 17.68 -21.53
N TYR A 70 -5.42 17.51 -21.45
CA TYR A 70 -6.37 17.98 -22.44
C TYR A 70 -7.09 19.24 -21.94
N TYR A 71 -6.55 20.42 -22.30
CA TYR A 71 -7.22 21.70 -22.15
C TYR A 71 -7.57 22.27 -23.53
N SER A 72 -8.66 23.02 -23.62
CA SER A 72 -9.09 23.66 -24.86
C SER A 72 -8.73 25.15 -24.75
N GLU A 73 -7.72 25.58 -25.50
CA GLU A 73 -7.32 27.00 -25.60
C GLU A 73 -8.48 27.88 -26.06
N THR A 74 -9.28 27.37 -26.99
CA THR A 74 -10.47 28.04 -27.51
C THR A 74 -11.56 28.25 -26.44
N LEU A 75 -11.77 27.27 -25.55
CA LEU A 75 -12.72 27.43 -24.44
C LEU A 75 -12.17 28.37 -23.36
N GLU A 76 -10.86 28.36 -23.14
CA GLU A 76 -10.20 29.24 -22.18
C GLU A 76 -10.24 30.71 -22.61
N GLN A 77 -9.97 31.00 -23.89
CA GLN A 77 -10.18 32.33 -24.47
C GLN A 77 -11.64 32.78 -24.38
N TYR A 78 -12.57 31.89 -24.72
CA TYR A 78 -14.00 32.20 -24.60
C TYR A 78 -14.44 32.51 -23.15
N MET A 79 -13.87 31.81 -22.16
CA MET A 79 -14.11 32.09 -20.73
C MET A 79 -13.49 33.42 -20.30
N LEU A 80 -12.27 33.72 -20.75
CA LEU A 80 -11.63 35.02 -20.50
C LEU A 80 -12.48 36.16 -21.05
N ASP A 81 -12.99 36.02 -22.28
CA ASP A 81 -13.87 37.02 -22.90
C ASP A 81 -15.21 37.14 -22.14
N ALA A 82 -15.79 36.03 -21.70
CA ALA A 82 -17.06 36.02 -20.97
C ALA A 82 -16.95 36.64 -19.57
N PHE A 83 -15.87 36.38 -18.83
CA PHE A 83 -15.63 36.96 -17.50
C PHE A 83 -15.04 38.38 -17.53
N SER A 84 -14.51 38.81 -18.68
CA SER A 84 -14.12 40.21 -18.91
C SER A 84 -15.34 41.13 -19.11
N ASN A 85 -16.52 40.57 -19.35
CA ASN A 85 -17.77 41.31 -19.44
C ASN A 85 -18.51 41.32 -18.09
N PRO A 86 -19.13 42.45 -17.68
CA PRO A 86 -19.83 42.57 -16.39
C PRO A 86 -21.11 41.72 -16.31
N THR A 87 -21.54 41.15 -17.43
CA THR A 87 -22.71 40.27 -17.52
C THR A 87 -22.30 38.96 -18.17
N LEU A 88 -22.55 37.85 -17.48
CA LEU A 88 -22.28 36.51 -18.01
C LEU A 88 -23.23 36.20 -19.18
N PRO A 89 -22.81 35.43 -20.20
CA PRO A 89 -23.66 35.14 -21.34
C PRO A 89 -24.97 34.47 -20.94
N GLU A 90 -26.13 35.07 -21.28
CA GLU A 90 -27.47 34.50 -21.03
C GLU A 90 -27.70 33.12 -21.70
N ILE A 91 -26.84 32.80 -22.67
CA ILE A 91 -26.85 31.58 -23.45
C ILE A 91 -26.38 30.37 -22.61
N TRP A 92 -25.69 30.61 -21.49
CA TRP A 92 -25.19 29.53 -20.63
C TRP A 92 -26.34 28.93 -19.81
N THR A 93 -26.68 27.69 -20.14
CA THR A 93 -27.73 26.87 -19.53
C THR A 93 -27.48 26.61 -18.04
N ILE A 94 -26.24 26.73 -17.56
CA ILE A 94 -25.86 26.54 -16.14
C ILE A 94 -26.60 27.52 -15.22
N PHE A 95 -26.88 28.75 -15.68
CA PHE A 95 -27.55 29.77 -14.87
C PHE A 95 -29.07 29.80 -15.05
N ASN A 96 -29.61 28.98 -15.95
CA ASN A 96 -31.05 28.96 -16.26
C ASN A 96 -31.78 27.89 -15.40
N THR A 97 -32.12 28.25 -14.17
CA THR A 97 -32.83 27.37 -13.22
C THR A 97 -34.36 27.29 -13.44
N ASN A 98 -34.90 28.00 -14.44
CA ASN A 98 -36.35 28.07 -14.68
C ASN A 98 -36.80 27.16 -15.84
N PRO A 99 -37.36 25.96 -15.58
CA PRO A 99 -37.77 25.03 -16.64
C PRO A 99 -38.96 25.53 -17.48
N LEU A 100 -39.63 26.61 -17.06
CA LEU A 100 -40.84 27.13 -17.70
C LEU A 100 -40.59 28.12 -18.85
N LYS A 101 -39.42 28.76 -18.93
CA LYS A 101 -39.11 29.74 -19.99
C LYS A 101 -38.36 29.16 -21.20
N GLY A 102 -37.94 27.90 -21.15
CA GLY A 102 -37.15 27.23 -22.18
C GLY A 102 -37.93 26.56 -23.32
N LYS A 103 -39.21 26.90 -23.57
CA LYS A 103 -40.03 26.15 -24.55
C LYS A 103 -39.68 26.42 -26.03
N HIS A 104 -38.88 27.43 -26.35
CA HIS A 104 -38.61 27.77 -27.76
C HIS A 104 -37.13 27.91 -28.18
N LEU A 105 -36.16 27.80 -27.27
CA LEU A 105 -34.74 28.04 -27.63
C LEU A 105 -33.77 26.87 -27.42
N ASN A 106 -34.21 25.72 -26.91
CA ASN A 106 -33.32 24.57 -26.67
C ASN A 106 -33.78 23.25 -27.30
N ASN A 107 -34.15 23.28 -28.58
CA ASN A 107 -34.37 22.06 -29.38
C ASN A 107 -33.08 21.28 -29.73
N HIS A 108 -31.91 21.71 -29.24
CA HIS A 108 -30.61 21.08 -29.53
C HIS A 108 -29.88 20.46 -28.34
N ILE A 109 -30.44 20.51 -27.12
CA ILE A 109 -30.03 19.56 -26.10
C ILE A 109 -30.72 18.25 -26.48
N THR A 110 -30.00 17.38 -27.19
CA THR A 110 -30.40 15.98 -27.24
C THR A 110 -30.39 15.49 -25.80
N VAL A 111 -31.57 15.41 -25.20
CA VAL A 111 -31.81 14.67 -23.97
C VAL A 111 -31.47 13.23 -24.35
N VAL A 112 -30.21 12.85 -24.11
CA VAL A 112 -29.73 11.51 -24.39
C VAL A 112 -30.35 10.63 -23.32
N ASP A 113 -31.49 10.04 -23.65
CA ASP A 113 -32.27 9.18 -22.74
C ASP A 113 -31.61 7.82 -22.48
N ARG A 114 -30.48 7.51 -23.15
CA ARG A 114 -29.76 6.23 -23.04
C ARG A 114 -28.25 6.39 -23.20
N LEU A 115 -27.49 5.83 -22.25
CA LEU A 115 -26.04 5.64 -22.36
C LEU A 115 -25.78 4.33 -23.15
N ASP A 116 -25.02 4.35 -24.25
CA ASP A 116 -24.62 3.10 -24.93
C ASP A 116 -23.55 2.39 -24.09
N PRO A 117 -23.76 1.12 -23.68
CA PRO A 117 -22.78 0.34 -22.94
C PRO A 117 -21.41 0.24 -23.64
N ARG A 118 -21.35 0.38 -24.97
CA ARG A 118 -20.09 0.38 -25.74
C ARG A 118 -19.14 1.53 -25.36
N TYR A 119 -19.61 2.57 -24.68
CA TYR A 119 -18.76 3.64 -24.18
C TYR A 119 -17.99 3.28 -22.92
N LEU A 120 -18.41 2.24 -22.18
CA LEU A 120 -17.76 1.80 -20.95
C LEU A 120 -16.75 0.67 -21.23
N VAL A 121 -15.75 0.95 -22.06
CA VAL A 121 -14.64 0.03 -22.33
C VAL A 121 -13.58 0.19 -21.24
N ARG A 122 -12.96 -0.91 -20.80
CA ARG A 122 -11.89 -0.92 -19.77
C ARG A 122 -10.69 0.00 -20.08
N SER A 123 -10.47 0.36 -21.35
CA SER A 123 -9.40 1.26 -21.79
C SER A 123 -9.79 2.74 -21.84
N LEU A 124 -11.04 3.10 -21.49
CA LEU A 124 -11.48 4.49 -21.51
C LEU A 124 -10.75 5.30 -20.44
N GLU A 125 -10.01 6.34 -20.81
CA GLU A 125 -9.33 7.21 -19.85
C GLU A 125 -10.28 7.86 -18.82
N LEU A 126 -9.80 8.04 -17.58
CA LEU A 126 -10.59 8.59 -16.47
C LEU A 126 -11.17 10.00 -16.74
N PRO A 127 -10.46 10.99 -17.34
CA PRO A 127 -11.04 12.28 -17.69
C PRO A 127 -12.21 12.18 -18.68
N LYS A 128 -12.16 11.21 -19.61
CA LYS A 128 -13.25 10.98 -20.56
C LYS A 128 -14.47 10.42 -19.83
N LEU A 129 -14.27 9.50 -18.88
CA LEU A 129 -15.35 9.01 -18.01
C LEU A 129 -15.97 10.16 -17.20
N GLU A 130 -15.14 11.01 -16.57
CA GLU A 130 -15.59 12.19 -15.81
C GLU A 130 -16.47 13.09 -16.70
N ALA A 131 -16.02 13.45 -17.90
CA ALA A 131 -16.78 14.27 -18.84
C ALA A 131 -18.08 13.61 -19.31
N LEU A 132 -18.08 12.29 -19.55
CA LEU A 132 -19.29 11.54 -19.90
C LEU A 132 -20.31 11.55 -18.76
N CYS A 133 -19.85 11.27 -17.54
CA CYS A 133 -20.67 11.31 -16.34
C CYS A 133 -21.22 12.72 -16.13
N GLU A 134 -20.39 13.76 -16.34
CA GLU A 134 -20.79 15.15 -16.21
C GLU A 134 -21.92 15.54 -17.16
N LYS A 135 -21.77 15.14 -18.42
CA LYS A 135 -22.64 15.52 -19.54
C LYS A 135 -23.96 14.75 -19.57
N TYR A 136 -23.95 13.47 -19.22
CA TYR A 136 -25.11 12.59 -19.45
C TYR A 136 -25.90 12.25 -18.17
N ILE A 137 -25.29 12.29 -16.99
CA ILE A 137 -25.99 12.04 -15.72
C ILE A 137 -26.66 13.35 -15.25
N VAL A 138 -27.66 13.77 -16.00
CA VAL A 138 -28.51 14.94 -15.71
C VAL A 138 -29.98 14.52 -15.54
N SER A 139 -30.37 13.35 -16.08
CA SER A 139 -31.73 12.83 -15.98
C SER A 139 -31.82 11.58 -15.09
N THR A 140 -32.95 11.42 -14.41
CA THR A 140 -33.25 10.25 -13.58
C THR A 140 -33.26 8.95 -14.40
N ARG A 141 -33.65 9.00 -15.68
CA ARG A 141 -33.61 7.86 -16.61
C ARG A 141 -32.19 7.38 -16.86
N VAL A 142 -31.26 8.29 -17.17
CA VAL A 142 -29.86 7.94 -17.44
C VAL A 142 -29.17 7.44 -16.17
N ALA A 143 -29.45 8.05 -15.02
CA ALA A 143 -28.92 7.57 -13.73
C ALA A 143 -29.37 6.12 -13.44
N ARG A 144 -30.63 5.77 -13.73
CA ARG A 144 -31.12 4.39 -13.60
C ARG A 144 -30.47 3.41 -14.58
N GLU A 145 -30.26 3.80 -15.84
CA GLU A 145 -29.54 2.98 -16.82
C GLU A 145 -28.08 2.76 -16.42
N LEU A 146 -27.39 3.81 -15.94
CA LEU A 146 -26.04 3.68 -15.39
C LEU A 146 -26.00 2.75 -14.17
N GLY A 147 -27.04 2.80 -13.32
CA GLY A 147 -27.22 1.85 -12.22
C GLY A 147 -27.40 0.39 -12.66
N ARG A 148 -27.91 0.14 -13.87
CA ARG A 148 -27.93 -1.19 -14.49
C ARG A 148 -26.54 -1.61 -14.98
N LEU A 149 -25.77 -0.67 -15.52
CA LEU A 149 -24.38 -0.86 -15.97
C LEU A 149 -23.33 -0.75 -14.85
N ARG A 150 -23.75 -0.81 -13.58
CA ARG A 150 -22.89 -0.58 -12.41
C ARG A 150 -21.61 -1.42 -12.38
N GLU A 151 -21.65 -2.65 -12.88
CA GLU A 151 -20.48 -3.55 -12.88
C GLU A 151 -19.41 -3.08 -13.85
N ALA A 152 -19.78 -2.66 -15.06
CA ALA A 152 -18.84 -2.12 -16.05
C ALA A 152 -18.15 -0.85 -15.54
N VAL A 153 -18.89 0.04 -14.88
CA VAL A 153 -18.33 1.27 -14.30
C VAL A 153 -17.39 0.96 -13.13
N VAL A 154 -17.78 0.03 -12.25
CA VAL A 154 -16.92 -0.41 -11.13
C VAL A 154 -15.66 -1.09 -11.63
N ASP A 155 -15.75 -1.92 -12.66
CA ASP A 155 -14.61 -2.58 -13.29
C ASP A 155 -13.64 -1.57 -13.89
N LEU A 156 -14.17 -0.56 -14.59
CA LEU A 156 -13.40 0.54 -15.17
C LEU A 156 -12.66 1.33 -14.07
N LEU A 157 -13.37 1.79 -13.04
CA LEU A 157 -12.76 2.52 -11.93
C LEU A 157 -11.75 1.66 -11.15
N THR A 158 -12.03 0.36 -11.02
CA THR A 158 -11.10 -0.59 -10.39
C THR A 158 -9.84 -0.78 -11.24
N TYR A 159 -9.97 -0.82 -12.57
CA TYR A 159 -8.84 -0.86 -13.49
C TYR A 159 -7.98 0.40 -13.36
N HIS A 160 -8.58 1.61 -13.40
CA HIS A 160 -7.85 2.86 -13.19
C HIS A 160 -7.22 2.94 -11.81
N SER A 161 -7.79 2.32 -10.78
CA SER A 161 -7.18 2.28 -9.43
C SER A 161 -5.82 1.63 -9.38
N LYS A 162 -5.40 0.92 -10.43
CA LYS A 162 -4.04 0.40 -10.55
C LYS A 162 -3.01 1.46 -10.98
N PHE A 163 -3.40 2.47 -11.76
CA PHE A 163 -2.48 3.39 -12.43
C PHE A 163 -2.66 4.85 -12.02
N GLU A 164 -3.89 5.26 -11.69
CA GLU A 164 -4.23 6.62 -11.31
C GLU A 164 -4.11 6.85 -9.80
N ASP A 165 -4.04 8.12 -9.41
CA ASP A 165 -4.09 8.53 -8.02
C ASP A 165 -5.45 8.09 -7.44
N PRO A 166 -5.44 7.24 -6.41
CA PRO A 166 -6.67 6.83 -5.75
C PRO A 166 -7.56 8.02 -5.33
N ALA A 167 -6.99 9.20 -5.04
CA ALA A 167 -7.75 10.36 -4.55
C ALA A 167 -8.63 10.93 -5.64
N ARG A 168 -8.11 10.93 -6.88
CA ARG A 168 -8.86 11.28 -8.08
C ARG A 168 -10.02 10.32 -8.31
N ILE A 169 -9.77 9.02 -8.17
CA ILE A 169 -10.85 8.02 -8.34
C ILE A 169 -11.91 8.19 -7.26
N LEU A 170 -11.49 8.40 -6.01
CA LEU A 170 -12.42 8.66 -4.91
C LEU A 170 -13.26 9.92 -5.16
N SER A 171 -12.68 10.99 -5.72
CA SER A 171 -13.42 12.19 -6.09
C SER A 171 -14.40 11.94 -7.23
N THR A 172 -14.03 11.15 -8.25
CA THR A 172 -14.95 10.71 -9.30
C THR A 172 -16.12 9.91 -8.73
N VAL A 173 -15.87 8.98 -7.80
CA VAL A 173 -16.95 8.20 -7.14
C VAL A 173 -17.83 9.10 -6.27
N ASN A 174 -17.26 10.04 -5.52
CA ASN A 174 -18.01 11.01 -4.73
C ASN A 174 -18.93 11.86 -5.62
N ALA A 175 -18.43 12.34 -6.77
CA ALA A 175 -19.22 13.11 -7.73
C ALA A 175 -20.37 12.28 -8.33
N LEU A 176 -20.13 11.00 -8.62
CA LEU A 176 -21.18 10.08 -9.06
C LEU A 176 -22.25 9.89 -7.98
N VAL A 177 -21.85 9.59 -6.75
CA VAL A 177 -22.81 9.39 -5.65
C VAL A 177 -23.62 10.66 -5.38
N ALA A 178 -22.97 11.83 -5.35
CA ALA A 178 -23.65 13.11 -5.18
C ALA A 178 -24.71 13.36 -6.27
N ARG A 179 -24.42 13.00 -7.53
CA ARG A 179 -25.39 13.12 -8.64
C ARG A 179 -26.57 12.18 -8.49
N PHE A 180 -26.36 10.93 -8.08
CA PHE A 180 -27.46 10.01 -7.81
C PHE A 180 -28.37 10.53 -6.69
N THR A 181 -27.77 11.06 -5.61
CA THR A 181 -28.50 11.68 -4.50
C THR A 181 -29.27 12.91 -4.95
N LEU A 182 -28.66 13.82 -5.72
CA LEU A 182 -29.33 15.01 -6.29
C LEU A 182 -30.53 14.65 -7.16
N LEU A 183 -30.42 13.56 -7.94
CA LEU A 183 -31.48 13.07 -8.81
C LEU A 183 -32.51 12.20 -8.09
N GLU A 184 -32.42 12.06 -6.76
CA GLU A 184 -33.27 11.20 -5.92
C GLU A 184 -33.33 9.76 -6.42
N VAL A 185 -32.25 9.28 -7.05
CA VAL A 185 -32.11 7.89 -7.52
C VAL A 185 -31.31 7.11 -6.50
N LYS A 186 -31.82 5.95 -6.09
CA LYS A 186 -31.13 5.05 -5.16
C LYS A 186 -29.72 4.71 -5.69
N VAL A 187 -28.69 5.08 -4.93
CA VAL A 187 -27.28 4.84 -5.28
C VAL A 187 -27.01 3.33 -5.27
N PRO A 188 -26.52 2.73 -6.37
CA PRO A 188 -26.21 1.30 -6.42
C PRO A 188 -25.28 0.84 -5.28
N LYS A 189 -25.62 -0.30 -4.65
CA LYS A 189 -24.82 -0.95 -3.59
C LYS A 189 -23.35 -1.07 -3.97
N THR A 190 -23.05 -1.44 -5.21
CA THR A 190 -21.67 -1.64 -5.69
C THR A 190 -20.84 -0.35 -5.72
N PHE A 191 -21.46 0.81 -5.98
CA PHE A 191 -20.77 2.11 -5.94
C PHE A 191 -20.42 2.50 -4.50
N LEU A 192 -21.34 2.32 -3.56
CA LEU A 192 -21.09 2.57 -2.15
C LEU A 192 -19.97 1.65 -1.61
N LEU A 193 -19.99 0.37 -1.96
CA LEU A 193 -18.93 -0.58 -1.57
C LEU A 193 -17.56 -0.22 -2.17
N LEU A 194 -17.52 0.24 -3.43
CA LEU A 194 -16.29 0.74 -4.06
C LEU A 194 -15.80 2.01 -3.36
N GLY A 195 -16.71 2.94 -3.05
CA GLY A 195 -16.43 4.16 -2.31
C GLY A 195 -15.84 3.87 -0.93
N MET A 196 -16.44 2.97 -0.15
CA MET A 196 -15.91 2.52 1.15
C MET A 196 -14.50 1.94 1.00
N LYS A 197 -14.27 1.08 -0.01
CA LYS A 197 -12.97 0.46 -0.26
C LYS A 197 -11.88 1.49 -0.59
N LEU A 198 -12.22 2.51 -1.38
CA LEU A 198 -11.29 3.59 -1.75
C LEU A 198 -11.06 4.54 -0.58
N ALA A 199 -12.12 4.96 0.12
CA ALA A 199 -12.03 5.79 1.31
C ALA A 199 -11.17 5.15 2.40
N ALA A 200 -11.34 3.83 2.62
CA ALA A 200 -10.48 3.04 3.50
C ALA A 200 -9.01 3.08 3.09
N ARG A 201 -8.71 2.93 1.80
CA ARG A 201 -7.34 2.99 1.28
C ARG A 201 -6.71 4.37 1.46
N HIS A 202 -7.51 5.43 1.40
CA HIS A 202 -7.09 6.81 1.66
C HIS A 202 -7.03 7.20 3.12
N LEU A 203 -7.50 6.33 4.02
CA LEU A 203 -7.71 6.69 5.42
C LEU A 203 -8.62 7.94 5.58
N SER A 204 -9.58 8.15 4.66
CA SER A 204 -10.49 9.30 4.71
C SER A 204 -11.72 8.99 5.56
N THR A 205 -11.64 9.34 6.85
CA THR A 205 -12.76 9.24 7.80
C THR A 205 -14.06 9.89 7.30
N PRO A 206 -14.08 11.16 6.82
CA PRO A 206 -15.33 11.79 6.39
C PRO A 206 -15.96 11.12 5.18
N ALA A 207 -15.15 10.69 4.19
CA ALA A 207 -15.67 9.98 3.03
C ALA A 207 -16.26 8.62 3.45
N LEU A 208 -15.54 7.86 4.29
CA LEU A 208 -16.00 6.56 4.75
C LEU A 208 -17.30 6.67 5.57
N ARG A 209 -17.41 7.66 6.47
CA ARG A 209 -18.64 7.97 7.21
C ARG A 209 -19.81 8.27 6.27
N SER A 210 -19.60 9.11 5.27
CA SER A 210 -20.64 9.44 4.27
C SER A 210 -21.13 8.21 3.49
N TYR A 211 -20.21 7.33 3.08
CA TYR A 211 -20.57 6.07 2.40
C TYR A 211 -21.33 5.10 3.32
N ILE A 212 -20.93 4.98 4.58
CA ILE A 212 -21.61 4.15 5.59
C ILE A 212 -23.03 4.66 5.82
N HIS A 213 -23.20 5.96 6.05
CA HIS A 213 -24.51 6.56 6.23
C HIS A 213 -25.41 6.39 4.99
N SER A 214 -24.88 6.63 3.79
CA SER A 214 -25.62 6.42 2.53
C SER A 214 -26.03 4.95 2.33
N TYR A 215 -25.19 4.02 2.76
CA TYR A 215 -25.46 2.58 2.65
C TYR A 215 -26.55 2.11 3.61
N VAL A 216 -26.53 2.61 4.85
CA VAL A 216 -27.57 2.35 5.86
C VAL A 216 -28.90 2.97 5.44
N ASN A 217 -28.91 4.23 5.02
CA ASN A 217 -30.13 4.94 4.59
C ASN A 217 -30.77 4.31 3.35
N ALA A 218 -29.96 3.72 2.47
CA ALA A 218 -30.47 2.96 1.32
C ALA A 218 -31.05 1.57 1.71
N GLY A 219 -30.94 1.16 2.97
CA GLY A 219 -31.50 -0.10 3.49
C GLY A 219 -30.82 -1.34 2.92
N TYR A 220 -29.50 -1.31 2.71
CA TYR A 220 -28.76 -2.42 2.09
C TYR A 220 -28.41 -3.58 3.05
N GLY A 221 -28.84 -3.51 4.30
CA GLY A 221 -28.62 -4.53 5.32
C GLY A 221 -27.15 -4.63 5.75
N PRO A 222 -26.70 -5.78 6.28
CA PRO A 222 -25.31 -5.96 6.70
C PRO A 222 -24.32 -5.90 5.54
N LEU A 223 -23.07 -5.61 5.86
CA LEU A 223 -21.99 -5.55 4.87
C LEU A 223 -21.61 -6.97 4.42
N PRO A 224 -21.57 -7.28 3.10
CA PRO A 224 -21.18 -8.60 2.64
C PRO A 224 -19.76 -8.96 3.10
N GLY A 225 -19.55 -10.16 3.66
CA GLY A 225 -18.30 -10.55 4.31
C GLY A 225 -17.04 -10.33 3.45
N ARG A 226 -17.08 -10.65 2.15
CA ARG A 226 -15.94 -10.41 1.23
C ARG A 226 -15.62 -8.92 1.05
N SER A 227 -16.64 -8.06 1.02
CA SER A 227 -16.47 -6.61 0.91
C SER A 227 -15.99 -6.03 2.24
N ALA A 228 -16.56 -6.49 3.35
CA ALA A 228 -16.13 -6.16 4.71
C ALA A 228 -14.65 -6.44 4.92
N ALA A 229 -14.19 -7.66 4.61
CA ALA A 229 -12.78 -8.03 4.73
C ALA A 229 -11.86 -7.16 3.88
N LYS A 230 -12.27 -6.77 2.67
CA LYS A 230 -11.48 -5.86 1.82
C LYS A 230 -11.38 -4.45 2.42
N VAL A 231 -12.47 -3.92 2.97
CA VAL A 231 -12.48 -2.61 3.64
C VAL A 231 -11.59 -2.64 4.88
N LEU A 232 -11.76 -3.64 5.74
CA LEU A 232 -10.98 -3.83 6.96
C LEU A 232 -9.48 -4.00 6.66
N ARG A 233 -9.12 -4.82 5.67
CA ARG A 233 -7.72 -5.02 5.28
C ARG A 233 -7.10 -3.74 4.73
N ASN A 234 -7.82 -2.99 3.90
CA ASN A 234 -7.32 -1.71 3.38
C ASN A 234 -7.15 -0.69 4.51
N LEU A 235 -8.11 -0.60 5.44
CA LEU A 235 -7.99 0.25 6.63
C LEU A 235 -6.77 -0.13 7.45
N TYR A 236 -6.61 -1.42 7.77
CA TYR A 236 -5.47 -1.90 8.55
C TYR A 236 -4.14 -1.55 7.86
N SER A 237 -3.98 -1.88 6.57
CA SER A 237 -2.77 -1.56 5.83
C SER A 237 -2.49 -0.06 5.76
N SER A 238 -3.51 0.78 5.56
CA SER A 238 -3.34 2.22 5.54
C SER A 238 -3.02 2.79 6.92
N CYS A 239 -3.67 2.31 8.00
CA CYS A 239 -3.34 2.69 9.36
C CYS A 239 -1.90 2.31 9.72
N SER A 240 -1.48 1.08 9.43
CA SER A 240 -0.12 0.62 9.71
C SER A 240 0.94 1.43 8.96
N ALA A 241 0.70 1.76 7.69
CA ALA A 241 1.59 2.63 6.93
C ALA A 241 1.64 4.05 7.51
N SER A 242 0.49 4.59 7.93
CA SER A 242 0.41 5.91 8.55
C SER A 242 1.11 5.95 9.93
N ILE A 243 0.92 4.95 10.79
CA ILE A 243 1.65 4.81 12.07
C ILE A 243 3.16 4.77 11.82
N PHE A 244 3.58 4.04 10.78
CA PHE A 244 4.98 3.96 10.41
C PHE A 244 5.54 5.31 9.97
N GLU A 245 4.78 6.14 9.27
CA GLU A 245 5.22 7.47 8.82
C GLU A 245 5.23 8.53 9.90
N ASN A 246 4.20 8.50 10.75
CA ASN A 246 4.07 9.44 11.84
C ASN A 246 3.45 8.71 13.05
N PRO A 247 4.25 8.41 14.08
CA PRO A 247 3.77 7.69 15.26
C PRO A 247 2.79 8.52 16.11
N THR A 248 2.71 9.83 15.89
CA THR A 248 1.83 10.76 16.64
C THR A 248 0.47 10.98 15.96
N ILE A 249 0.15 10.24 14.89
CA ILE A 249 -1.13 10.38 14.20
C ILE A 249 -2.28 10.07 15.15
N ASP A 250 -3.22 11.00 15.24
CA ASP A 250 -4.47 10.79 15.93
C ASP A 250 -5.42 9.91 15.10
N PHE A 251 -5.65 8.68 15.58
CA PHE A 251 -6.62 7.77 15.02
C PHE A 251 -8.02 7.92 15.63
N GLY A 252 -8.25 8.85 16.56
CA GLY A 252 -9.52 9.09 17.25
C GLY A 252 -10.74 9.05 16.30
N PRO A 253 -10.80 9.88 15.25
CA PRO A 253 -11.94 9.91 14.33
C PRO A 253 -12.17 8.57 13.59
N MET A 254 -11.10 7.87 13.22
CA MET A 254 -11.19 6.57 12.55
C MET A 254 -11.60 5.46 13.54
N ARG A 255 -11.11 5.54 14.78
CA ARG A 255 -11.47 4.66 15.89
C ARG A 255 -12.94 4.79 16.25
N GLU A 256 -13.46 5.99 16.32
CA GLU A 256 -14.90 6.24 16.51
C GLU A 256 -15.72 5.61 15.39
N LEU A 257 -15.34 5.84 14.13
CA LEU A 257 -16.03 5.29 12.97
C LEU A 257 -15.99 3.75 12.93
N ALA A 258 -14.87 3.15 13.33
CA ALA A 258 -14.69 1.70 13.31
C ALA A 258 -15.36 0.99 14.50
N THR A 259 -15.36 1.61 15.68
CA THR A 259 -15.89 1.01 16.93
C THR A 259 -17.33 1.40 17.24
N GLY A 260 -17.79 2.54 16.72
CA GLY A 260 -19.05 3.17 17.11
C GLY A 260 -19.04 3.72 18.54
N LEU A 261 -17.86 3.94 19.11
CA LEU A 261 -17.67 4.44 20.47
C LEU A 261 -16.94 5.79 20.44
N ASN A 262 -17.37 6.74 21.26
CA ASN A 262 -16.64 8.00 21.48
C ASN A 262 -15.41 7.77 22.37
N GLU A 263 -14.65 8.83 22.67
CA GLU A 263 -13.47 8.77 23.56
C GLU A 263 -13.81 8.23 24.97
N ASP A 264 -14.97 8.61 25.50
CA ASP A 264 -15.51 8.12 26.76
C ASP A 264 -16.06 6.69 26.70
N GLY A 265 -15.99 6.06 25.52
CA GLY A 265 -16.49 4.73 25.17
C GLY A 265 -18.00 4.55 25.30
N SER A 266 -18.75 5.63 25.28
CA SER A 266 -20.20 5.66 25.05
C SER A 266 -20.50 5.37 23.58
N ALA A 267 -21.61 4.70 23.31
CA ALA A 267 -22.06 4.43 21.95
C ALA A 267 -22.46 5.73 21.22
N ILE A 268 -22.00 5.88 19.98
CA ILE A 268 -22.39 6.99 19.10
C ILE A 268 -23.67 6.56 18.34
N LEU A 269 -24.61 7.49 18.19
CA LEU A 269 -25.85 7.27 17.43
C LEU A 269 -25.64 7.11 15.91
N GLU A 270 -24.47 7.47 15.41
CA GLU A 270 -24.12 7.36 14.00
C GLU A 270 -23.82 5.91 13.61
N PRO A 271 -24.18 5.50 12.37
CA PRO A 271 -23.84 4.17 11.88
C PRO A 271 -22.32 3.99 11.82
N SER A 272 -21.84 2.93 12.47
CA SER A 272 -20.42 2.58 12.56
C SER A 272 -20.09 1.34 11.74
N LEU A 273 -18.80 1.11 11.48
CA LEU A 273 -18.38 -0.15 10.85
C LEU A 273 -18.75 -1.35 11.73
N HIS A 274 -18.65 -1.22 13.06
CA HIS A 274 -19.06 -2.26 14.00
C HIS A 274 -20.54 -2.64 13.81
N SER A 275 -21.43 -1.64 13.79
CA SER A 275 -22.88 -1.87 13.60
C SER A 275 -23.17 -2.59 12.29
N LEU A 276 -22.54 -2.17 11.18
CA LEU A 276 -22.70 -2.78 9.86
C LEU A 276 -22.21 -4.22 9.76
N LEU A 277 -21.28 -4.63 10.63
CA LEU A 277 -20.66 -5.96 10.61
C LEU A 277 -21.35 -6.96 11.54
N PHE A 278 -21.91 -6.50 12.67
CA PHE A 278 -22.29 -7.39 13.77
C PHE A 278 -23.71 -7.21 14.31
N GLU A 279 -24.46 -6.15 13.94
CA GLU A 279 -25.84 -5.98 14.41
C GLU A 279 -26.88 -6.81 13.62
N SER A 280 -26.46 -7.57 12.60
CA SER A 280 -27.33 -8.52 11.92
C SER A 280 -27.38 -9.86 12.64
N ASN A 281 -28.56 -10.48 12.72
CA ASN A 281 -28.78 -11.85 13.22
C ASN A 281 -28.01 -12.96 12.45
N ASP A 282 -27.22 -12.59 11.43
CA ASP A 282 -26.43 -13.52 10.63
C ASP A 282 -25.05 -13.77 11.27
N VAL A 283 -24.58 -15.01 11.22
CA VAL A 283 -23.32 -15.41 11.86
C VAL A 283 -22.15 -14.83 11.06
N CYS A 284 -21.54 -13.76 11.57
CA CYS A 284 -20.43 -13.11 10.90
C CYS A 284 -19.19 -14.05 10.81
N PRO A 285 -18.64 -14.29 9.60
CA PRO A 285 -17.56 -15.26 9.40
C PRO A 285 -16.29 -14.98 10.19
N HIS A 286 -15.54 -16.03 10.56
CA HIS A 286 -14.29 -15.94 11.32
C HIS A 286 -13.28 -14.96 10.71
N TYR A 287 -13.09 -15.00 9.38
CA TYR A 287 -12.12 -14.13 8.70
C TYR A 287 -12.44 -12.63 8.84
N VAL A 288 -13.72 -12.25 8.94
CA VAL A 288 -14.12 -10.86 9.13
C VAL A 288 -13.75 -10.39 10.54
N TYR A 289 -14.02 -11.21 11.56
CA TYR A 289 -13.58 -10.95 12.92
C TYR A 289 -12.06 -10.83 13.03
N THR A 290 -11.31 -11.74 12.39
CA THR A 290 -9.84 -11.68 12.38
C THR A 290 -9.33 -10.35 11.81
N HIS A 291 -9.88 -9.88 10.68
CA HIS A 291 -9.50 -8.58 10.13
C HIS A 291 -9.93 -7.39 11.00
N TYR A 292 -11.10 -7.48 11.64
CA TYR A 292 -11.59 -6.45 12.54
C TYR A 292 -10.71 -6.32 13.79
N VAL A 293 -10.34 -7.44 14.40
CA VAL A 293 -9.45 -7.48 15.57
C VAL A 293 -8.05 -6.95 15.23
N HIS A 294 -7.48 -7.29 14.07
CA HIS A 294 -6.23 -6.67 13.61
C HIS A 294 -6.35 -5.15 13.49
N LEU A 295 -7.45 -4.66 12.90
CA LEU A 295 -7.69 -3.23 12.78
C LEU A 295 -7.79 -2.56 14.15
N LEU A 296 -8.56 -3.14 15.09
CA LEU A 296 -8.72 -2.61 16.44
C LEU A 296 -7.39 -2.52 17.19
N GLY A 297 -6.52 -3.53 17.05
CA GLY A 297 -5.18 -3.50 17.64
C GLY A 297 -4.30 -2.38 17.08
N ALA A 298 -4.44 -2.05 15.79
CA ALA A 298 -3.66 -0.98 15.16
C ALA A 298 -4.16 0.43 15.52
N ILE A 299 -5.48 0.64 15.61
CA ILE A 299 -6.08 1.97 15.88
C ILE A 299 -6.31 2.26 17.37
N GLY A 300 -5.91 1.34 18.27
CA GLY A 300 -6.12 1.48 19.71
C GLY A 300 -7.57 1.32 20.16
N GLY A 301 -8.36 0.47 19.48
CA GLY A 301 -9.77 0.18 19.79
C GLY A 301 -9.99 -0.79 20.95
N TYR A 302 -9.28 -0.60 22.07
CA TYR A 302 -9.16 -1.60 23.14
C TYR A 302 -10.49 -1.99 23.81
N ARG A 303 -11.43 -1.05 23.97
CA ARG A 303 -12.73 -1.34 24.62
C ARG A 303 -13.49 -2.41 23.83
N ARG A 304 -13.56 -2.27 22.51
CA ARG A 304 -14.16 -3.28 21.63
C ARG A 304 -13.37 -4.58 21.58
N LEU A 305 -12.04 -4.55 21.73
CA LEU A 305 -11.26 -5.78 21.87
C LEU A 305 -11.72 -6.56 23.11
N LEU A 306 -11.92 -5.89 24.25
CA LEU A 306 -12.42 -6.55 25.46
C LEU A 306 -13.86 -7.05 25.31
N ASP A 307 -14.73 -6.33 24.60
CA ASP A 307 -16.11 -6.78 24.30
C ASP A 307 -16.13 -8.06 23.45
N ILE A 308 -15.12 -8.29 22.60
CA ILE A 308 -15.01 -9.47 21.74
C ILE A 308 -14.59 -10.71 22.54
N TRP A 309 -14.01 -10.56 23.74
CA TRP A 309 -13.49 -11.67 24.54
C TRP A 309 -14.48 -12.85 24.73
N PRO A 310 -15.76 -12.63 25.12
CA PRO A 310 -16.71 -13.73 25.28
C PRO A 310 -16.95 -14.50 23.98
N ILE A 311 -16.90 -13.82 22.84
CA ILE A 311 -17.05 -14.42 21.50
C ILE A 311 -15.84 -15.30 21.18
N VAL A 312 -14.62 -14.86 21.54
CA VAL A 312 -13.40 -15.69 21.41
C VAL A 312 -13.56 -16.97 22.22
N GLN A 313 -13.95 -16.84 23.49
CA GLN A 313 -14.07 -17.97 24.40
C GLN A 313 -15.14 -18.97 23.93
N ASP A 314 -16.31 -18.49 23.51
CA ASP A 314 -17.40 -19.34 23.00
C ASP A 314 -17.00 -20.09 21.72
N ARG A 315 -16.32 -19.41 20.78
CA ARG A 315 -15.84 -20.04 19.53
C ARG A 315 -14.80 -21.13 19.78
N VAL A 316 -13.84 -20.88 20.68
CA VAL A 316 -12.83 -21.88 21.05
C VAL A 316 -13.48 -23.06 21.76
N ARG A 317 -14.48 -22.85 22.62
CA ARG A 317 -15.23 -23.94 23.25
C ARG A 317 -15.98 -24.81 22.24
N ARG A 318 -16.56 -24.21 21.19
CA ARG A 318 -17.29 -24.95 20.15
C ARG A 318 -16.38 -25.72 19.21
N SER A 319 -15.19 -25.20 18.90
CA SER A 319 -14.29 -25.79 17.91
C SER A 319 -12.81 -25.50 18.23
N PRO A 320 -12.24 -26.15 19.27
CA PRO A 320 -10.88 -25.85 19.74
C PRO A 320 -9.78 -26.26 18.77
N SER A 321 -10.04 -27.25 17.91
CA SER A 321 -9.08 -27.78 16.94
C SER A 321 -9.22 -27.16 15.54
N ASP A 322 -10.15 -26.24 15.32
CA ASP A 322 -10.33 -25.58 14.01
C ASP A 322 -9.16 -24.60 13.74
N PRO A 323 -8.38 -24.78 12.66
CA PRO A 323 -7.29 -23.87 12.29
C PRO A 323 -7.72 -22.40 12.16
N LEU A 324 -8.96 -22.13 11.73
CA LEU A 324 -9.48 -20.77 11.59
C LEU A 324 -9.74 -20.12 12.95
N VAL A 325 -10.24 -20.89 13.92
CA VAL A 325 -10.45 -20.44 15.30
C VAL A 325 -9.09 -20.23 15.99
N GLN A 326 -8.14 -21.14 15.80
CA GLN A 326 -6.78 -20.98 16.30
C GLN A 326 -6.09 -19.74 15.72
N ALA A 327 -6.23 -19.47 14.42
CA ALA A 327 -5.72 -18.26 13.80
C ALA A 327 -6.38 -17.00 14.38
N PHE A 328 -7.69 -17.03 14.63
CA PHE A 328 -8.41 -15.94 15.26
C PHE A 328 -7.91 -15.66 16.70
N VAL A 329 -7.67 -16.70 17.50
CA VAL A 329 -7.09 -16.57 18.85
C VAL A 329 -5.71 -15.93 18.81
N LYS A 330 -4.81 -16.38 17.91
CA LYS A 330 -3.48 -15.78 17.73
C LYS A 330 -3.60 -14.28 17.46
N THR A 331 -4.41 -13.91 16.47
CA THR A 331 -4.68 -12.52 16.11
C THR A 331 -5.24 -11.70 17.27
N TYR A 332 -6.15 -12.28 18.06
CA TYR A 332 -6.72 -11.62 19.23
C TYR A 332 -5.67 -11.32 20.31
N LEU A 333 -4.88 -12.32 20.72
CA LEU A 333 -3.83 -12.12 21.72
C LEU A 333 -2.78 -11.11 21.24
N THR A 334 -2.36 -11.18 19.97
CA THR A 334 -1.45 -10.20 19.37
C THR A 334 -2.05 -8.78 19.38
N ALA A 335 -3.34 -8.62 19.05
CA ALA A 335 -3.98 -7.31 19.05
C ALA A 335 -4.09 -6.69 20.47
N VAL A 336 -4.37 -7.51 21.48
CA VAL A 336 -4.42 -7.07 22.89
C VAL A 336 -3.03 -6.66 23.39
N LEU A 337 -1.98 -7.42 23.05
CA LEU A 337 -0.58 -7.06 23.34
C LEU A 337 -0.21 -5.73 22.68
N ASN A 338 -0.47 -5.58 21.38
CA ASN A 338 -0.15 -4.37 20.62
C ASN A 338 -0.92 -3.13 21.12
N SER A 339 -2.06 -3.33 21.79
CA SER A 339 -2.85 -2.24 22.38
C SER A 339 -2.33 -1.80 23.76
N GLY A 340 -1.23 -2.37 24.26
CA GLY A 340 -0.64 -2.05 25.57
C GLY A 340 -1.28 -2.77 26.76
N PHE A 341 -2.19 -3.74 26.53
CA PHE A 341 -2.87 -4.48 27.60
C PHE A 341 -2.23 -5.85 27.83
N GLY A 342 -0.91 -5.89 27.96
CA GLY A 342 -0.16 -7.15 28.02
C GLY A 342 -0.51 -8.06 29.20
N SER A 343 -0.77 -7.48 30.38
CA SER A 343 -1.25 -8.24 31.55
C SER A 343 -2.61 -8.93 31.29
N LYS A 344 -3.53 -8.27 30.59
CA LYS A 344 -4.81 -8.88 30.17
C LYS A 344 -4.62 -9.92 29.10
N ALA A 345 -3.70 -9.72 28.15
CA ALA A 345 -3.37 -10.73 27.15
C ALA A 345 -2.86 -12.02 27.80
N ALA A 346 -1.98 -11.90 28.80
CA ALA A 346 -1.47 -13.03 29.56
C ALA A 346 -2.60 -13.77 30.29
N TYR A 347 -3.48 -13.03 30.98
CA TYR A 347 -4.67 -13.59 31.63
C TYR A 347 -5.60 -14.31 30.65
N PHE A 348 -5.86 -13.72 29.47
CA PHE A 348 -6.71 -14.35 28.45
C PHE A 348 -6.07 -15.63 27.90
N ALA A 349 -4.76 -15.64 27.66
CA ALA A 349 -4.06 -16.85 27.27
C ALA A 349 -4.17 -17.94 28.36
N GLU A 350 -4.02 -17.59 29.63
CA GLU A 350 -4.21 -18.52 30.74
C GLU A 350 -5.64 -19.10 30.77
N LYS A 351 -6.67 -18.30 30.49
CA LYS A 351 -8.05 -18.81 30.42
C LYS A 351 -8.32 -19.67 29.19
N LEU A 352 -7.64 -19.43 28.06
CA LEU A 352 -7.77 -20.25 26.86
C LEU A 352 -7.04 -21.59 26.97
N SER A 353 -5.96 -21.67 27.74
CA SER A 353 -5.24 -22.93 27.96
C SER A 353 -6.09 -24.00 28.64
N ALA A 354 -7.06 -23.57 29.46
CA ALA A 354 -8.04 -24.46 30.08
C ALA A 354 -9.05 -25.08 29.08
N ILE A 355 -9.16 -24.53 27.87
CA ILE A 355 -10.12 -24.97 26.84
C ILE A 355 -9.40 -25.69 25.69
N SER A 356 -8.22 -25.21 25.32
CA SER A 356 -7.41 -25.73 24.21
C SER A 356 -5.93 -25.70 24.55
N ASN A 357 -5.17 -26.69 24.12
CA ASN A 357 -3.72 -26.68 24.31
C ASN A 357 -3.06 -25.61 23.41
N LEU A 358 -2.66 -24.51 24.03
CA LEU A 358 -2.04 -23.38 23.33
C LEU A 358 -0.66 -23.72 22.74
N ASN A 359 0.02 -24.74 23.28
CA ASN A 359 1.33 -25.19 22.79
C ASN A 359 1.25 -25.73 21.35
N ASP A 360 0.08 -26.19 20.90
CA ASP A 360 -0.10 -26.81 19.58
C ASP A 360 -0.12 -25.79 18.45
N PHE A 361 -0.50 -24.54 18.73
CA PHE A 361 -0.73 -23.54 17.69
C PHE A 361 -0.09 -22.18 17.92
N LEU A 362 0.17 -21.74 19.16
CA LEU A 362 0.78 -20.41 19.38
C LEU A 362 2.23 -20.37 18.87
N PRO A 363 2.62 -19.34 18.09
CA PRO A 363 3.99 -19.19 17.63
C PRO A 363 4.92 -18.80 18.79
N VAL A 364 6.19 -19.20 18.70
CA VAL A 364 7.23 -18.93 19.70
C VAL A 364 7.38 -17.44 20.00
N SER A 365 7.29 -16.57 19.00
CA SER A 365 7.36 -15.12 19.17
C SER A 365 6.24 -14.58 20.06
N LEU A 366 5.03 -15.12 19.93
CA LEU A 366 3.89 -14.72 20.76
C LEU A 366 4.01 -15.27 22.18
N TRP A 367 4.50 -16.50 22.34
CA TRP A 367 4.81 -17.04 23.67
C TRP A 367 5.83 -16.16 24.39
N LYS A 368 6.94 -15.80 23.73
CA LYS A 368 7.95 -14.90 24.29
C LYS A 368 7.34 -13.58 24.75
N ALA A 369 6.56 -12.92 23.88
CA ALA A 369 5.91 -11.65 24.21
C ALA A 369 4.91 -11.75 25.37
N LEU A 370 4.21 -12.87 25.52
CA LEU A 370 3.30 -13.13 26.64
C LEU A 370 4.06 -13.41 27.96
N LEU A 371 5.18 -14.13 27.88
CA LEU A 371 6.01 -14.48 29.04
C LEU A 371 6.77 -13.27 29.61
N GLU A 372 7.11 -12.30 28.76
CA GLU A 372 7.75 -11.04 29.17
C GLU A 372 6.82 -10.10 29.98
N GLN A 373 5.53 -10.42 30.11
CA GLN A 373 4.58 -9.58 30.85
C GLN A 373 4.64 -9.83 32.36
N GLU A 374 4.38 -8.77 33.15
CA GLU A 374 4.52 -8.77 34.63
C GLU A 374 3.69 -9.81 35.40
N ASN A 375 2.68 -10.43 34.77
CA ASN A 375 1.81 -11.46 35.40
C ASN A 375 1.86 -12.82 34.67
N SER A 376 3.02 -13.20 34.14
CA SER A 376 3.18 -14.43 33.34
C SER A 376 3.40 -15.71 34.17
N GLU A 377 3.42 -15.66 35.50
CA GLU A 377 3.67 -16.82 36.37
C GLU A 377 2.69 -17.98 36.13
N GLY A 378 1.42 -17.65 35.89
CA GLY A 378 0.39 -18.64 35.54
C GLY A 378 0.67 -19.29 34.17
N LEU A 379 1.20 -18.52 33.21
CA LEU A 379 1.57 -19.01 31.89
C LEU A 379 2.83 -19.87 31.92
N GLN A 380 3.82 -19.55 32.75
CA GLN A 380 5.06 -20.34 32.87
C GLN A 380 4.77 -21.79 33.25
N LYS A 381 3.72 -22.03 34.05
CA LYS A 381 3.26 -23.39 34.42
C LYS A 381 2.55 -24.13 33.28
N LEU A 382 2.04 -23.41 32.28
CA LEU A 382 1.24 -23.95 31.17
C LEU A 382 2.08 -24.24 29.92
N VAL A 383 3.24 -23.58 29.78
CA VAL A 383 4.18 -23.86 28.70
C VAL A 383 4.75 -25.25 28.91
N SER A 384 4.58 -26.13 27.92
CA SER A 384 5.13 -27.48 28.01
C SER A 384 6.66 -27.43 28.05
N GLY A 385 7.32 -28.38 28.73
CA GLY A 385 8.79 -28.43 28.76
C GLY A 385 9.41 -28.47 27.36
N LEU A 386 8.75 -29.14 26.41
CA LEU A 386 9.16 -29.16 25.01
C LEU A 386 9.04 -27.79 24.34
N THR A 387 7.92 -27.08 24.55
CA THR A 387 7.73 -25.73 24.01
C THR A 387 8.70 -24.73 24.64
N MET A 388 8.96 -24.84 25.95
CA MET A 388 9.94 -24.02 26.65
C MET A 388 11.35 -24.26 26.08
N ASN A 389 11.73 -25.53 25.87
CA ASN A 389 13.00 -25.86 25.24
C ASN A 389 13.10 -25.27 23.84
N VAL A 390 12.05 -25.31 23.03
CA VAL A 390 12.03 -24.68 21.70
C VAL A 390 12.11 -23.15 21.77
N ILE A 391 11.47 -22.51 22.75
CA ILE A 391 11.58 -21.06 22.98
C ILE A 391 13.02 -20.70 23.36
N MET A 392 13.61 -21.42 24.31
CA MET A 392 14.98 -21.22 24.77
C MET A 392 16.00 -21.50 23.66
N ASP A 393 15.86 -22.60 22.93
CA ASP A 393 16.70 -22.96 21.80
C ASP A 393 16.65 -21.89 20.70
N LYS A 394 15.46 -21.38 20.36
CA LYS A 394 15.34 -20.27 19.40
C LYS A 394 15.92 -18.97 19.93
N ALA A 395 15.76 -18.66 21.22
CA ALA A 395 16.34 -17.48 21.82
C ALA A 395 17.88 -17.57 21.84
N LEU A 396 18.43 -18.73 22.22
CA LEU A 396 19.86 -19.02 22.18
C LEU A 396 20.38 -18.94 20.74
N THR A 397 19.77 -19.65 19.79
CA THR A 397 20.15 -19.61 18.37
C THR A 397 20.09 -18.19 17.82
N SER A 398 19.10 -17.38 18.22
CA SER A 398 19.00 -15.98 17.82
C SER A 398 20.13 -15.14 18.42
N MET A 399 20.46 -15.33 19.69
CA MET A 399 21.58 -14.64 20.35
C MET A 399 22.91 -15.06 19.71
N GLU A 400 23.14 -16.36 19.54
CA GLU A 400 24.29 -16.94 18.85
C GLU A 400 24.47 -16.35 17.45
N SER A 401 23.40 -16.35 16.65
CA SER A 401 23.41 -15.80 15.29
C SER A 401 23.71 -14.30 15.30
N SER A 402 23.16 -13.52 16.25
CA SER A 402 23.45 -12.08 16.37
C SER A 402 24.89 -11.78 16.80
N LEU A 403 25.47 -12.65 17.63
CA LEU A 403 26.84 -12.56 18.13
C LEU A 403 27.87 -13.13 17.14
N GLY A 404 27.45 -13.86 16.11
CA GLY A 404 28.36 -14.55 15.20
C GLY A 404 29.11 -15.68 15.90
N ILE A 405 28.40 -16.45 16.72
CA ILE A 405 28.91 -17.65 17.39
C ILE A 405 27.96 -18.81 17.15
N THR A 406 28.45 -20.04 17.26
CA THR A 406 27.63 -21.26 17.19
C THR A 406 28.10 -22.26 18.23
N TRP A 407 27.17 -22.96 18.87
CA TRP A 407 27.49 -24.10 19.71
C TRP A 407 28.04 -25.26 18.88
N ASN A 408 29.26 -25.72 19.17
CA ASN A 408 29.82 -26.92 18.57
C ASN A 408 29.69 -28.10 19.54
N PRO A 409 28.78 -29.07 19.26
CA PRO A 409 28.59 -30.23 20.12
C PRO A 409 29.72 -31.27 20.01
N ASP A 410 30.48 -31.28 18.91
CA ASP A 410 31.42 -32.36 18.56
C ASP A 410 32.83 -32.17 19.16
N GLY A 411 33.07 -31.10 19.93
CA GLY A 411 34.35 -30.82 20.57
C GLY A 411 34.17 -30.05 21.88
N GLU A 412 34.13 -30.77 23.00
CA GLU A 412 34.10 -30.26 24.38
C GLU A 412 32.91 -29.35 24.77
N GLY A 413 31.92 -29.15 23.89
CA GLY A 413 30.77 -28.28 24.16
C GLY A 413 31.22 -26.83 24.36
N ARG A 414 31.72 -26.21 23.29
CA ARG A 414 32.15 -24.81 23.31
C ARG A 414 31.46 -24.01 22.21
N HIS A 415 31.17 -22.75 22.51
CA HIS A 415 30.80 -21.80 21.46
C HIS A 415 32.05 -21.49 20.63
N VAL A 416 31.95 -21.72 19.33
CA VAL A 416 32.97 -21.37 18.35
C VAL A 416 32.46 -20.14 17.61
N ARG A 417 33.35 -19.16 17.37
CA ARG A 417 33.02 -18.05 16.48
C ARG A 417 32.62 -18.66 15.14
N THR A 418 31.46 -18.29 14.60
CA THR A 418 31.20 -18.62 13.19
C THR A 418 32.34 -18.02 12.40
N THR A 419 32.81 -18.70 11.35
CA THR A 419 33.97 -18.30 10.51
C THR A 419 33.79 -16.95 9.79
N ASP A 420 32.81 -16.16 10.21
CA ASP A 420 32.38 -14.85 9.74
C ASP A 420 33.45 -13.78 9.95
N MET A 421 34.49 -14.06 10.74
CA MET A 421 35.55 -13.13 11.07
C MET A 421 36.87 -13.87 11.39
N ASP A 422 37.49 -14.50 10.38
CA ASP A 422 38.95 -14.39 10.31
C ASP A 422 39.23 -13.11 9.51
N PRO A 423 39.61 -11.99 10.14
CA PRO A 423 40.30 -10.94 9.43
C PRO A 423 41.66 -11.51 9.04
N LEU A 424 41.72 -12.24 7.93
CA LEU A 424 42.95 -12.81 7.38
C LEU A 424 43.90 -11.73 6.81
N TRP A 425 43.69 -10.46 7.18
CA TRP A 425 44.41 -9.30 6.66
C TRP A 425 45.47 -8.78 7.65
N ASP A 426 45.35 -9.04 8.96
CA ASP A 426 46.22 -8.41 9.97
C ASP A 426 47.28 -9.34 10.61
N GLN A 427 47.33 -10.63 10.26
CA GLN A 427 48.25 -11.59 10.90
C GLN A 427 49.18 -12.35 9.96
N TRP A 428 49.30 -11.97 8.68
CA TRP A 428 50.24 -12.64 7.78
C TRP A 428 51.62 -11.97 7.83
N PRO A 429 52.69 -12.66 8.25
CA PRO A 429 54.05 -12.17 8.03
C PRO A 429 54.27 -12.00 6.52
N ALA A 430 54.90 -10.89 6.12
CA ALA A 430 55.03 -10.43 4.74
C ALA A 430 55.67 -11.42 3.75
N ASP A 431 56.20 -12.56 4.21
CA ASP A 431 57.03 -13.47 3.42
C ASP A 431 56.45 -14.88 3.21
N VAL A 432 55.19 -15.14 3.58
CA VAL A 432 54.57 -16.46 3.32
C VAL A 432 53.72 -16.40 2.06
N THR A 433 54.19 -17.10 1.02
CA THR A 433 53.46 -17.35 -0.24
C THR A 433 52.06 -17.86 0.04
N LEU A 434 51.06 -17.13 -0.45
CA LEU A 434 49.64 -17.51 -0.42
C LEU A 434 49.47 -18.96 -0.90
N PRO A 435 48.78 -19.84 -0.16
CA PRO A 435 48.34 -21.10 -0.74
C PRO A 435 47.39 -20.74 -1.89
N SER A 436 47.70 -21.17 -3.10
CA SER A 436 46.82 -21.00 -4.25
C SER A 436 45.41 -21.45 -3.86
N LEU A 437 44.43 -20.55 -3.99
CA LEU A 437 43.00 -20.86 -4.00
C LEU A 437 42.74 -21.85 -5.13
N HIS A 438 42.99 -23.14 -4.88
CA HIS A 438 42.55 -24.22 -5.73
C HIS A 438 41.02 -24.32 -5.59
N PRO A 439 40.26 -24.32 -6.70
CA PRO A 439 38.80 -24.27 -6.67
C PRO A 439 38.13 -25.60 -6.28
N ASP A 440 38.90 -26.62 -5.85
CA ASP A 440 38.41 -27.97 -5.61
C ASP A 440 38.47 -28.41 -4.14
N SER A 441 38.18 -27.50 -3.19
CA SER A 441 37.84 -27.92 -1.82
C SER A 441 36.33 -27.88 -1.62
N SER A 442 35.70 -29.01 -1.94
CA SER A 442 34.30 -29.33 -1.68
C SER A 442 33.99 -29.58 -0.20
N LYS A 443 34.50 -28.72 0.70
CA LYS A 443 34.10 -28.72 2.11
C LYS A 443 33.04 -27.65 2.34
N SER A 444 31.87 -28.11 2.75
CA SER A 444 30.60 -27.43 3.02
C SER A 444 30.63 -26.31 4.09
N GLY A 445 31.63 -25.43 4.09
CA GLY A 445 31.80 -24.35 5.08
C GLY A 445 31.04 -23.05 4.79
N SER A 446 30.26 -22.99 3.70
CA SER A 446 29.79 -21.72 3.11
C SER A 446 28.44 -21.19 3.65
N SER A 447 27.81 -21.76 4.69
CA SER A 447 26.46 -21.32 5.10
C SER A 447 26.40 -20.37 6.32
N GLY A 448 27.50 -20.23 7.07
CA GLY A 448 27.54 -19.45 8.32
C GLY A 448 27.62 -17.94 8.12
N TYR A 449 28.48 -17.48 7.19
CA TYR A 449 28.89 -16.07 7.07
C TYR A 449 27.73 -15.11 6.84
N LEU A 450 26.80 -15.42 5.93
CA LEU A 450 25.70 -14.52 5.61
C LEU A 450 24.58 -14.57 6.67
N LYS A 451 24.55 -15.60 7.53
CA LYS A 451 23.47 -15.84 8.47
C LYS A 451 23.32 -14.69 9.47
N ARG A 452 24.44 -14.19 10.00
CA ARG A 452 24.44 -13.06 10.94
C ARG A 452 23.86 -11.79 10.32
N LEU A 453 24.34 -11.42 9.13
CA LEU A 453 23.85 -10.24 8.41
C LEU A 453 22.34 -10.33 8.13
N LEU A 454 21.86 -11.46 7.62
CA LEU A 454 20.44 -11.66 7.31
C LEU A 454 19.57 -11.61 8.57
N VAL A 455 19.99 -12.26 9.65
CA VAL A 455 19.27 -12.23 10.93
C VAL A 455 19.20 -10.81 11.47
N GLU A 456 20.28 -10.05 11.42
CA GLU A 456 20.27 -8.67 11.91
C GLU A 456 19.40 -7.75 11.02
N ILE A 457 19.39 -7.95 9.70
CA ILE A 457 18.47 -7.23 8.79
C ILE A 457 17.01 -7.53 9.15
N GLU A 458 16.66 -8.80 9.38
CA GLU A 458 15.29 -9.20 9.72
C GLU A 458 14.84 -8.66 11.09
N LEU A 459 15.75 -8.59 12.06
CA LEU A 459 15.48 -8.10 13.41
C LEU A 459 15.42 -6.57 13.47
N CYS A 460 16.41 -5.90 12.87
CA CYS A 460 16.68 -4.48 13.10
C CYS A 460 16.36 -3.59 11.89
N GLY A 461 16.34 -4.13 10.67
CA GLY A 461 16.15 -3.34 9.44
C GLY A 461 14.81 -2.60 9.38
N SER A 462 13.78 -3.13 10.04
CA SER A 462 12.46 -2.49 10.15
C SER A 462 12.27 -1.65 11.41
N SER A 463 13.28 -1.55 12.28
CA SER A 463 13.18 -0.80 13.53
C SER A 463 13.02 0.69 13.30
N GLN A 464 12.36 1.38 14.24
CA GLN A 464 12.28 2.84 14.32
C GLN A 464 13.41 3.44 15.17
N SER A 465 14.32 2.65 15.73
CA SER A 465 15.47 3.16 16.48
C SER A 465 16.69 3.36 15.60
N ALA A 466 17.30 4.54 15.64
CA ALA A 466 18.54 4.83 14.93
C ALA A 466 19.67 3.86 15.36
N LYS A 467 19.74 3.53 16.65
CA LYS A 467 20.74 2.60 17.21
C LYS A 467 20.60 1.18 16.64
N GLU A 468 19.39 0.71 16.46
CA GLU A 468 19.15 -0.64 15.91
C GLU A 468 19.46 -0.69 14.41
N LEU A 469 19.09 0.34 13.66
CA LEU A 469 19.47 0.46 12.24
C LEU A 469 20.98 0.59 12.08
N ALA A 470 21.67 1.28 12.99
CA ALA A 470 23.13 1.38 12.98
C ALA A 470 23.80 0.00 13.17
N ARG A 471 23.17 -0.96 13.86
CA ARG A 471 23.71 -2.33 13.94
C ARG A 471 23.79 -2.98 12.56
N VAL A 472 22.75 -2.81 11.74
CA VAL A 472 22.73 -3.31 10.36
C VAL A 472 23.75 -2.57 9.50
N ALA A 473 23.82 -1.24 9.60
CA ALA A 473 24.79 -0.43 8.86
C ALA A 473 26.24 -0.83 9.17
N ASN A 474 26.58 -1.04 10.45
CA ASN A 474 27.91 -1.48 10.87
C ASN A 474 28.25 -2.86 10.31
N LEU A 475 27.30 -3.81 10.34
CA LEU A 475 27.51 -5.11 9.70
C LEU A 475 27.70 -4.97 8.18
N LEU A 476 27.00 -4.07 7.50
CA LEU A 476 27.23 -3.88 6.07
C LEU A 476 28.64 -3.37 5.75
N HIS A 477 29.26 -2.60 6.65
CA HIS A 477 30.68 -2.21 6.51
C HIS A 477 31.61 -3.40 6.75
N ASP A 478 31.33 -4.25 7.73
CA ASP A 478 32.11 -5.48 7.99
C ASP A 478 32.08 -6.46 6.79
N TYR A 479 30.97 -6.46 6.03
CA TYR A 479 30.76 -7.32 4.87
C TYR A 479 31.05 -6.62 3.52
N GLU A 480 31.70 -5.45 3.54
CA GLU A 480 32.10 -4.77 2.31
C GLU A 480 33.10 -5.63 1.51
N GLY A 481 32.84 -5.79 0.21
CA GLY A 481 33.65 -6.62 -0.69
C GLY A 481 33.28 -8.12 -0.70
N PHE A 482 32.32 -8.57 0.12
CA PHE A 482 31.85 -9.95 0.08
C PHE A 482 30.86 -10.18 -1.07
N GLU A 483 30.98 -11.33 -1.73
CA GLU A 483 30.11 -11.74 -2.83
C GLU A 483 29.00 -12.67 -2.34
N VAL A 484 27.74 -12.22 -2.41
CA VAL A 484 26.58 -13.04 -2.10
C VAL A 484 25.94 -13.54 -3.40
N PRO A 485 26.08 -14.84 -3.74
CA PRO A 485 25.53 -15.38 -4.98
C PRO A 485 24.00 -15.39 -4.96
N LEU A 486 23.37 -14.78 -5.97
CA LEU A 486 21.91 -14.77 -6.13
C LEU A 486 21.41 -15.83 -7.12
N GLY A 487 22.26 -16.23 -8.06
CA GLY A 487 21.94 -17.23 -9.07
C GLY A 487 22.48 -16.89 -10.44
N TYR A 488 21.98 -17.58 -11.46
CA TYR A 488 22.33 -17.35 -12.86
C TYR A 488 21.09 -17.16 -13.73
N ARG A 489 21.24 -16.55 -14.90
CA ARG A 489 20.21 -16.49 -15.92
C ARG A 489 20.83 -16.70 -17.29
N GLU A 490 20.13 -17.44 -18.13
CA GLU A 490 20.48 -17.58 -19.54
C GLU A 490 19.77 -16.48 -20.35
N ASP A 491 20.52 -15.83 -21.23
CA ASP A 491 19.96 -14.90 -22.20
C ASP A 491 19.36 -15.64 -23.42
N GLU A 492 18.75 -14.88 -24.34
CA GLU A 492 18.13 -15.44 -25.56
C GLU A 492 19.14 -16.11 -26.51
N LEU A 493 20.43 -15.81 -26.34
CA LEU A 493 21.54 -16.36 -27.11
C LEU A 493 22.21 -17.55 -26.40
N GLY A 494 21.67 -17.99 -25.26
CA GLY A 494 22.20 -19.10 -24.45
C GLY A 494 23.43 -18.75 -23.62
N GLN A 495 23.81 -17.47 -23.49
CA GLN A 495 24.89 -17.05 -22.61
C GLN A 495 24.41 -17.02 -21.16
N VAL A 496 25.18 -17.67 -20.29
CA VAL A 496 24.89 -17.71 -18.86
C VAL A 496 25.50 -16.48 -18.18
N LYS A 497 24.66 -15.66 -17.56
CA LYS A 497 25.05 -14.57 -16.67
C LYS A 497 24.84 -14.95 -15.22
N GLU A 498 25.83 -14.70 -14.39
CA GLU A 498 25.75 -14.89 -12.94
C GLU A 498 25.47 -13.55 -12.26
N PHE A 499 24.63 -13.57 -11.21
CA PHE A 499 24.26 -12.39 -10.44
C PHE A 499 24.68 -12.53 -8.99
N ALA A 500 25.30 -11.49 -8.44
CA ALA A 500 25.68 -11.42 -7.03
C ALA A 500 25.26 -10.10 -6.40
N TRP A 501 24.82 -10.18 -5.15
CA TRP A 501 24.69 -9.04 -4.26
C TRP A 501 26.04 -8.76 -3.61
N LEU A 502 26.49 -7.52 -3.69
CA LEU A 502 27.65 -7.02 -2.95
C LEU A 502 27.12 -6.16 -1.79
N PRO A 503 27.16 -6.65 -0.53
CA PRO A 503 26.74 -5.88 0.62
C PRO A 503 27.59 -4.61 0.77
N GLN A 504 26.91 -3.48 0.94
CA GLN A 504 27.56 -2.21 1.20
C GLN A 504 26.57 -1.28 1.87
N CYS A 505 27.04 -0.51 2.86
CA CYS A 505 26.23 0.53 3.47
C CYS A 505 26.17 1.75 2.54
N CYS A 506 24.97 2.28 2.30
CA CYS A 506 24.77 3.54 1.57
C CYS A 506 25.51 3.67 0.22
N PRO A 507 25.43 2.70 -0.71
CA PRO A 507 26.13 2.83 -2.00
C PRO A 507 25.69 4.07 -2.78
N ILE A 508 24.44 4.54 -2.58
CA ILE A 508 23.89 5.73 -3.24
C ILE A 508 23.67 6.87 -2.23
N GLU A 509 24.22 8.03 -2.58
CA GLU A 509 24.08 9.27 -1.82
C GLU A 509 23.22 10.27 -2.60
N PHE A 510 22.50 11.17 -1.92
CA PHE A 510 21.74 12.23 -2.60
C PHE A 510 22.51 13.54 -2.56
N SER A 511 22.61 14.22 -3.70
CA SER A 511 23.33 15.50 -3.88
C SER A 511 22.94 16.57 -2.86
N ASN A 512 21.67 16.60 -2.48
CA ASN A 512 21.11 17.58 -1.53
C ASN A 512 21.29 17.19 -0.05
N ASN A 513 21.84 16.00 0.25
CA ASN A 513 21.90 15.41 1.60
C ASN A 513 23.06 14.41 1.73
N VAL A 514 24.27 14.84 1.33
CA VAL A 514 25.49 14.04 1.45
C VAL A 514 25.83 13.85 2.93
N PRO A 515 25.99 12.61 3.41
CA PRO A 515 26.31 12.36 4.81
C PRO A 515 27.70 12.93 5.18
N PRO A 516 27.90 13.37 6.44
CA PRO A 516 29.19 13.90 6.88
C PRO A 516 30.23 12.76 6.98
N SER A 517 31.06 12.62 5.95
CA SER A 517 32.19 11.66 5.84
C SER A 517 31.84 10.18 6.11
N ILE A 518 32.20 9.33 5.14
CA ILE A 518 31.99 7.87 5.15
C ILE A 518 32.62 7.19 6.40
N TYR A 519 33.51 7.87 7.12
CA TYR A 519 34.31 7.30 8.22
C TYR A 519 33.92 7.82 9.62
N ASN A 520 32.89 8.65 9.76
CA ASN A 520 32.46 9.11 11.09
C ASN A 520 31.44 8.16 11.74
N ILE A 521 31.87 6.93 12.02
CA ILE A 521 31.07 5.87 12.68
C ILE A 521 30.55 6.34 14.07
N ALA A 522 31.26 7.26 14.71
CA ALA A 522 30.94 7.81 16.04
C ALA A 522 30.07 9.09 16.00
N GLY A 523 29.72 9.60 14.81
CA GLY A 523 28.88 10.79 14.65
C GLY A 523 27.39 10.51 14.87
N PRO A 524 26.55 11.55 15.06
CA PRO A 524 25.10 11.39 15.08
C PRO A 524 24.63 10.75 13.78
N GLN A 525 24.01 9.56 13.91
CA GLN A 525 23.55 8.78 12.77
C GLN A 525 22.39 9.51 12.07
N SER A 526 22.68 10.02 10.88
CA SER A 526 21.70 10.68 10.03
C SER A 526 20.93 9.64 9.19
N PRO A 527 19.72 9.95 8.71
CA PRO A 527 18.98 9.05 7.82
C PRO A 527 19.77 8.68 6.56
N SER A 528 20.54 9.63 6.02
CA SER A 528 21.44 9.40 4.90
C SER A 528 22.57 8.43 5.24
N SER A 529 23.21 8.55 6.42
CA SER A 529 24.30 7.64 6.84
C SER A 529 23.82 6.24 7.21
N LEU A 530 22.52 6.08 7.49
CA LEU A 530 21.87 4.78 7.65
C LEU A 530 21.32 4.21 6.33
N GLY A 531 21.53 4.90 5.21
CA GLY A 531 21.13 4.44 3.88
C GLY A 531 19.63 4.47 3.66
N LEU A 532 18.92 5.35 4.37
CA LEU A 532 17.46 5.38 4.34
C LEU A 532 16.94 6.20 3.16
N ILE A 533 16.20 5.53 2.29
CA ILE A 533 15.63 6.13 1.09
C ILE A 533 14.12 5.90 1.07
N ARG A 534 13.41 6.76 0.36
CA ARG A 534 11.97 6.65 0.14
C ARG A 534 11.70 6.62 -1.35
N ALA A 535 11.03 5.56 -1.81
CA ALA A 535 10.52 5.46 -3.17
C ALA A 535 9.00 5.68 -3.16
N CYS A 536 8.57 6.83 -3.69
CA CYS A 536 7.16 7.17 -3.85
C CYS A 536 6.72 6.76 -5.25
N ARG A 537 5.56 6.11 -5.40
CA ARG A 537 5.07 5.76 -6.73
C ARG A 537 4.79 7.01 -7.56
N ASP A 538 5.31 7.04 -8.78
CA ASP A 538 5.05 8.12 -9.73
C ASP A 538 3.70 7.94 -10.44
N ILE A 539 2.97 9.04 -10.59
CA ILE A 539 1.78 9.14 -11.42
C ILE A 539 1.87 10.47 -12.18
N ASP A 540 2.09 10.40 -13.49
CA ASP A 540 2.24 11.56 -14.38
C ASP A 540 3.38 12.54 -13.99
N GLY A 541 4.53 12.01 -13.52
CA GLY A 541 5.69 12.84 -13.16
C GLY A 541 5.56 13.57 -11.82
N LYS A 542 4.66 13.10 -10.94
CA LYS A 542 4.50 13.59 -9.58
C LYS A 542 4.48 12.43 -8.57
N PRO A 543 5.19 12.57 -7.43
CA PRO A 543 5.14 11.59 -6.36
C PRO A 543 3.74 11.51 -5.75
N THR A 544 3.20 10.29 -5.62
CA THR A 544 1.94 10.08 -4.92
C THR A 544 2.14 10.28 -3.41
N LYS A 545 1.26 11.05 -2.75
CA LYS A 545 1.29 11.25 -1.30
C LYS A 545 0.65 10.12 -0.49
N LEU A 546 0.25 9.00 -1.12
CA LEU A 546 -0.38 7.90 -0.40
C LEU A 546 0.65 7.05 0.32
N SER A 547 0.61 7.15 1.64
CA SER A 547 1.43 6.36 2.56
C SER A 547 1.47 4.86 2.25
N SER A 548 0.30 4.24 2.00
CA SER A 548 0.19 2.80 1.69
C SER A 548 0.83 2.34 0.37
N ARG A 549 1.37 3.26 -0.44
CA ARG A 549 2.06 2.95 -1.71
C ARG A 549 3.52 3.41 -1.73
N ASN A 550 3.98 4.05 -0.66
CA ASN A 550 5.37 4.48 -0.54
C ASN A 550 6.20 3.32 0.02
N MET A 551 7.38 3.13 -0.54
CA MET A 551 8.36 2.19 -0.03
C MET A 551 9.35 2.93 0.85
N TYR A 552 9.51 2.44 2.08
CA TYR A 552 10.47 2.93 3.06
C TYR A 552 11.62 1.95 3.12
N LEU A 553 12.77 2.36 2.61
CA LEU A 553 13.84 1.43 2.26
C LEU A 553 15.11 1.74 3.05
N MET A 554 15.84 0.70 3.41
CA MET A 554 17.24 0.79 3.85
C MET A 554 18.12 0.16 2.77
N GLN A 555 19.11 0.90 2.28
CA GLN A 555 20.08 0.40 1.30
C GLN A 555 20.96 -0.66 1.93
N LEU A 556 21.13 -1.79 1.25
CA LEU A 556 21.92 -2.94 1.71
C LEU A 556 23.07 -3.30 0.76
N GLY A 557 23.27 -2.57 -0.32
CA GLY A 557 24.33 -2.80 -1.30
C GLY A 557 23.81 -2.75 -2.74
N TYR A 558 24.59 -3.29 -3.66
CA TYR A 558 24.31 -3.22 -5.10
C TYR A 558 24.40 -4.59 -5.78
N LEU A 559 23.82 -4.66 -6.98
CA LEU A 559 23.74 -5.88 -7.77
C LEU A 559 24.74 -5.84 -8.92
N CYS A 560 25.55 -6.90 -9.01
CA CYS A 560 26.50 -7.11 -10.09
C CYS A 560 26.15 -8.33 -10.94
N GLU A 561 26.56 -8.27 -12.21
CA GLU A 561 26.54 -9.39 -13.14
C GLU A 561 27.93 -9.72 -13.67
N ARG A 562 28.19 -10.99 -13.97
CA ARG A 562 29.36 -11.42 -14.75
C ARG A 562 28.98 -12.51 -15.75
N GLY A 563 29.71 -12.59 -16.84
CA GLY A 563 29.52 -13.67 -17.82
C GLY A 563 30.19 -14.96 -17.34
N ARG A 564 29.52 -16.09 -17.45
CA ARG A 564 30.19 -17.39 -17.27
C ARG A 564 30.92 -17.73 -18.57
N GLY A 565 32.26 -17.71 -18.55
CA GLY A 565 33.06 -18.15 -19.69
C GLY A 565 32.87 -19.65 -19.97
N ALA A 566 32.99 -20.06 -21.24
CA ALA A 566 33.11 -21.47 -21.59
C ALA A 566 34.34 -22.06 -20.88
N ALA A 567 34.20 -23.23 -20.27
CA ALA A 567 35.23 -23.89 -19.46
C ALA A 567 36.41 -24.46 -20.27
N GLU A 568 36.80 -23.81 -21.37
CA GLU A 568 37.93 -24.18 -22.21
C GLU A 568 38.83 -22.97 -22.44
N GLY A 569 39.79 -22.79 -21.53
CA GLY A 569 40.80 -21.75 -21.65
C GLY A 569 41.74 -21.78 -20.47
N GLY A 570 42.86 -22.48 -20.63
CA GLY A 570 43.95 -22.51 -19.66
C GLY A 570 44.44 -21.11 -19.28
N ILE A 571 45.28 -21.10 -18.24
CA ILE A 571 45.81 -20.00 -17.42
C ILE A 571 46.35 -18.75 -18.19
N ASN A 572 46.38 -18.77 -19.53
CA ASN A 572 46.91 -17.70 -20.38
C ASN A 572 45.89 -17.10 -21.37
N SER A 573 44.57 -17.11 -21.10
CA SER A 573 43.62 -16.36 -21.92
C SER A 573 43.62 -14.87 -21.54
N THR A 574 43.88 -14.00 -22.51
CA THR A 574 43.85 -12.53 -22.41
C THR A 574 42.44 -11.93 -22.26
N THR A 575 41.44 -12.75 -21.92
CA THR A 575 40.04 -12.39 -21.68
C THR A 575 39.75 -12.12 -20.20
N GLY A 576 40.53 -11.22 -19.58
CA GLY A 576 40.35 -10.81 -18.18
C GLY A 576 39.01 -10.10 -17.88
N GLU A 577 38.23 -9.74 -18.90
CA GLU A 577 36.96 -9.04 -18.76
C GLU A 577 35.72 -9.90 -18.50
N ILE A 578 35.79 -11.21 -18.79
CA ILE A 578 34.63 -12.12 -18.67
C ILE A 578 34.34 -12.44 -17.20
N TRP A 579 35.38 -12.43 -16.36
CA TRP A 579 35.32 -12.82 -14.95
C TRP A 579 35.14 -11.65 -13.98
N LYS A 580 35.13 -10.40 -14.47
CA LYS A 580 34.97 -9.21 -13.63
C LYS A 580 33.49 -8.87 -13.42
N TRP A 581 33.10 -8.63 -12.17
CA TRP A 581 31.78 -8.10 -11.83
C TRP A 581 31.54 -6.75 -12.51
N ARG A 582 30.41 -6.65 -13.21
CA ARG A 582 29.90 -5.42 -13.81
C ARG A 582 28.65 -5.00 -13.05
N GLU A 583 28.57 -3.74 -12.68
CA GLU A 583 27.38 -3.21 -12.03
C GLU A 583 26.18 -3.26 -12.98
N THR A 584 25.07 -3.81 -12.50
CA THR A 584 23.82 -3.82 -13.26
C THR A 584 23.07 -2.50 -13.18
N GLY A 585 23.53 -1.57 -12.32
CA GLY A 585 22.82 -0.33 -12.01
C GLY A 585 21.63 -0.50 -11.05
N HIS A 586 21.48 -1.67 -10.41
CA HIS A 586 20.48 -1.88 -9.36
C HIS A 586 21.11 -1.82 -7.97
N ILE A 587 20.33 -1.31 -7.01
CA ILE A 587 20.59 -1.45 -5.59
C ILE A 587 19.66 -2.47 -4.95
N ILE A 588 20.14 -3.09 -3.88
CA ILE A 588 19.37 -4.01 -3.05
C ILE A 588 19.02 -3.28 -1.75
N CYS A 589 17.75 -3.34 -1.38
CA CYS A 589 17.19 -2.64 -0.25
C CYS A 589 16.33 -3.56 0.61
N TRP A 590 16.16 -3.19 1.89
CA TRP A 590 15.16 -3.75 2.77
C TRP A 590 13.93 -2.85 2.83
N ASP A 591 12.76 -3.36 2.44
CA ASP A 591 11.48 -2.70 2.70
C ASP A 591 11.16 -2.82 4.19
N ARG A 592 11.28 -1.69 4.87
CA ARG A 592 11.11 -1.58 6.31
C ARG A 592 9.66 -1.80 6.74
N LEU A 593 8.69 -1.48 5.87
CA LEU A 593 7.26 -1.65 6.16
C LEU A 593 6.81 -3.10 5.91
N HIS A 594 7.23 -3.70 4.78
CA HIS A 594 6.81 -5.04 4.37
C HIS A 594 7.77 -6.17 4.79
N ARG A 595 8.92 -5.84 5.37
CA ARG A 595 9.96 -6.77 5.84
C ARG A 595 10.43 -7.72 4.74
N CYS A 596 10.82 -7.17 3.60
CA CYS A 596 11.27 -7.97 2.46
C CYS A 596 12.39 -7.28 1.69
N PHE A 597 13.19 -8.07 0.97
CA PHE A 597 14.22 -7.54 0.08
C PHE A 597 13.58 -7.01 -1.21
N ILE A 598 13.98 -5.82 -1.63
CA ILE A 598 13.57 -5.17 -2.86
C ILE A 598 14.81 -4.80 -3.66
N MET A 599 14.77 -5.04 -4.97
CA MET A 599 15.74 -4.59 -5.96
C MET A 599 15.18 -3.37 -6.69
N ILE A 600 16.00 -2.33 -6.89
CA ILE A 600 15.59 -1.06 -7.51
C ILE A 600 16.65 -0.62 -8.52
N PHE A 601 16.24 -0.30 -9.75
CA PHE A 601 17.13 0.13 -10.84
C PHE A 601 17.34 1.65 -10.83
N LEU A 602 18.58 2.10 -10.71
CA LEU A 602 18.93 3.53 -10.72
C LEU A 602 19.78 3.91 -11.93
N GLY A 603 20.28 2.93 -12.68
CA GLY A 603 21.24 3.14 -13.77
C GLY A 603 22.70 3.17 -13.33
N LYS A 604 22.97 3.19 -12.02
CA LYS A 604 24.30 3.06 -11.41
C LYS A 604 24.22 2.34 -10.07
N GLY A 605 25.27 1.58 -9.73
CA GLY A 605 25.33 0.82 -8.48
C GLY A 605 25.76 1.68 -7.28
N TRP A 606 26.58 2.70 -7.50
CA TRP A 606 27.11 3.57 -6.46
C TRP A 606 27.26 5.04 -6.89
N GLY A 607 27.46 5.92 -5.91
CA GLY A 607 27.74 7.35 -6.08
C GLY A 607 26.52 8.27 -5.87
N THR A 608 26.68 9.54 -6.21
CA THR A 608 25.68 10.58 -5.87
C THR A 608 24.59 10.72 -6.92
N ILE A 609 23.32 10.62 -6.56
CA ILE A 609 22.13 10.89 -7.41
C ILE A 609 21.41 12.16 -6.99
N ASP A 610 20.60 12.69 -7.90
CA ASP A 610 19.61 13.71 -7.58
C ASP A 610 18.27 13.07 -7.18
N PRO A 611 17.53 13.62 -6.22
CA PRO A 611 16.15 13.22 -5.97
C PRO A 611 15.30 13.44 -7.23
N GLY A 612 14.52 12.44 -7.65
CA GLY A 612 13.85 12.52 -8.93
C GLY A 612 13.15 11.24 -9.38
N LEU A 613 12.68 11.27 -10.63
CA LEU A 613 11.97 10.16 -11.25
C LEU A 613 12.96 9.09 -11.73
N TYR A 614 12.77 7.86 -11.26
CA TYR A 614 13.55 6.69 -11.67
C TYR A 614 12.64 5.50 -12.05
N PRO A 615 13.13 4.61 -12.94
CA PRO A 615 14.36 4.79 -13.70
C PRO A 615 14.14 5.63 -14.97
N GLU A 616 15.18 6.34 -15.42
CA GLU A 616 15.17 7.07 -16.69
C GLU A 616 15.20 6.15 -17.92
N LYS A 617 15.79 4.96 -17.78
CA LYS A 617 15.92 3.93 -18.81
C LYS A 617 15.57 2.57 -18.23
N SER A 618 15.18 1.60 -19.05
CA SER A 618 15.00 0.22 -18.59
C SER A 618 16.30 -0.57 -18.69
N HIS A 619 16.61 -1.41 -17.69
CA HIS A 619 17.64 -2.42 -17.83
C HIS A 619 17.19 -3.45 -18.90
N PRO A 620 18.09 -3.94 -19.77
CA PRO A 620 17.70 -4.82 -20.88
C PRO A 620 17.12 -6.17 -20.43
N TYR A 621 17.53 -6.68 -19.26
CA TYR A 621 17.18 -8.04 -18.84
C TYR A 621 16.47 -8.11 -17.49
N LEU A 622 16.57 -7.09 -16.65
CA LEU A 622 16.09 -7.13 -15.26
C LEU A 622 14.94 -6.13 -15.07
N PRO A 623 13.95 -6.46 -14.23
CA PRO A 623 12.87 -5.54 -13.93
C PRO A 623 13.39 -4.33 -13.15
N SER A 624 12.80 -3.16 -13.41
CA SER A 624 13.17 -1.92 -12.73
C SER A 624 12.98 -1.97 -11.22
N VAL A 625 11.94 -2.66 -10.75
CA VAL A 625 11.69 -2.94 -9.34
C VAL A 625 11.24 -4.38 -9.20
N ALA A 626 11.80 -5.13 -8.24
CA ALA A 626 11.32 -6.46 -7.92
C ALA A 626 11.53 -6.82 -6.45
N SER A 627 10.61 -7.61 -5.89
CA SER A 627 10.88 -8.28 -4.62
C SER A 627 11.83 -9.45 -4.84
N LEU A 628 12.85 -9.56 -3.98
CA LEU A 628 13.87 -10.59 -4.01
C LEU A 628 13.59 -11.64 -2.94
N ARG A 629 13.74 -12.91 -3.31
CA ARG A 629 13.78 -14.03 -2.36
C ARG A 629 15.19 -14.60 -2.30
N LEU A 630 15.94 -14.22 -1.26
CA LEU A 630 17.25 -14.78 -1.00
C LEU A 630 17.09 -16.25 -0.60
N LYS A 631 17.74 -17.15 -1.34
CA LYS A 631 17.87 -18.54 -0.94
C LYS A 631 19.15 -18.67 -0.10
N PRO A 632 19.13 -19.41 1.03
CA PRO A 632 20.33 -19.63 1.84
C PRO A 632 21.42 -20.45 1.11
N SER A 633 21.12 -21.03 -0.05
CA SER A 633 22.06 -21.82 -0.84
C SER A 633 23.05 -20.92 -1.57
N THR A 634 24.31 -20.97 -1.15
CA THR A 634 25.40 -20.12 -1.64
C THR A 634 25.97 -20.53 -3.00
N ASN A 635 25.11 -20.86 -3.97
CA ASN A 635 25.57 -21.29 -5.29
C ASN A 635 24.90 -20.56 -6.46
N PHE A 636 25.70 -20.28 -7.49
CA PHE A 636 25.23 -19.83 -8.81
C PHE A 636 24.53 -20.94 -9.62
N LYS A 637 23.94 -21.94 -8.94
CA LYS A 637 23.26 -23.08 -9.58
C LYS A 637 21.74 -22.90 -9.63
N SER A 638 21.23 -21.81 -9.07
CA SER A 638 19.81 -21.48 -9.07
C SER A 638 19.50 -20.47 -10.17
N GLU A 639 18.45 -20.70 -10.95
CA GLU A 639 17.97 -19.70 -11.90
C GLU A 639 17.49 -18.43 -11.15
N PHE A 640 17.96 -17.27 -11.56
CA PHE A 640 17.61 -15.94 -11.04
C PHE A 640 16.61 -15.28 -12.01
N SER A 641 15.33 -15.67 -11.89
CA SER A 641 14.27 -15.19 -12.76
C SER A 641 12.91 -15.18 -12.07
N GLU A 642 11.90 -14.66 -12.77
CA GLU A 642 10.50 -14.72 -12.33
C GLU A 642 9.97 -16.15 -12.33
N LYS A 643 10.43 -16.99 -13.27
CA LYS A 643 10.00 -18.39 -13.42
C LYS A 643 10.42 -19.21 -12.20
N SER A 644 11.61 -18.96 -11.67
CA SER A 644 12.11 -19.60 -10.46
C SER A 644 11.55 -18.99 -9.17
N ARG A 645 10.70 -17.96 -9.27
CA ARG A 645 10.16 -17.14 -8.17
C ARG A 645 11.24 -16.44 -7.34
N ALA A 646 12.47 -16.33 -7.86
CA ALA A 646 13.53 -15.55 -7.24
C ALA A 646 13.23 -14.04 -7.31
N LEU A 647 12.61 -13.62 -8.43
CA LEU A 647 12.15 -12.25 -8.68
C LEU A 647 10.63 -12.19 -8.70
N SER A 648 10.06 -11.11 -8.16
CA SER A 648 8.65 -10.74 -8.35
C SER A 648 8.57 -9.28 -8.79
N PRO A 649 8.43 -9.01 -10.11
CA PRO A 649 8.54 -7.67 -10.69
C PRO A 649 7.34 -6.78 -10.31
N TRP A 650 7.61 -5.49 -10.18
CA TRP A 650 6.60 -4.46 -9.91
C TRP A 650 6.61 -3.45 -11.06
N ASP A 651 5.48 -3.32 -11.76
CA ASP A 651 5.31 -2.33 -12.83
C ASP A 651 5.08 -0.93 -12.23
N ALA A 652 6.16 -0.24 -11.86
CA ALA A 652 6.08 1.12 -11.34
C ALA A 652 7.33 1.96 -11.65
N HIS A 653 7.10 3.17 -12.18
CA HIS A 653 8.03 4.28 -12.02
C HIS A 653 7.89 4.83 -10.60
N TYR A 654 8.99 5.31 -10.04
CA TYR A 654 9.03 5.85 -8.69
C TYR A 654 9.84 7.13 -8.65
N TRP A 655 9.37 8.05 -7.84
CA TRP A 655 10.15 9.19 -7.39
C TRP A 655 10.98 8.76 -6.19
N LEU A 656 12.30 8.85 -6.30
CA LEU A 656 13.23 8.50 -5.24
C LEU A 656 13.74 9.76 -4.52
N ASP A 657 13.78 9.70 -3.20
CA ASP A 657 14.22 10.80 -2.34
C ASP A 657 14.83 10.25 -1.03
N VAL A 658 15.53 11.11 -0.28
CA VAL A 658 16.00 10.78 1.07
C VAL A 658 14.80 10.55 1.98
N ASN A 659 14.88 9.54 2.85
CA ASN A 659 13.86 9.34 3.86
C ASN A 659 13.96 10.44 4.92
N PRO A 660 12.91 11.26 5.14
CA PRO A 660 12.94 12.32 6.15
C PRO A 660 13.05 11.80 7.59
N ALA A 661 12.89 10.49 7.81
CA ALA A 661 13.07 9.82 9.10
C ALA A 661 12.25 10.38 10.26
N ALA A 662 11.10 11.01 9.96
CA ALA A 662 10.19 11.56 10.97
C ALA A 662 9.69 10.50 11.99
N HIS A 663 9.82 9.23 11.63
CA HIS A 663 9.45 8.06 12.42
C HIS A 663 10.60 7.43 13.20
N ILE A 664 11.81 8.00 13.14
CA ILE A 664 12.98 7.46 13.84
C ILE A 664 13.11 8.14 15.21
N ALA A 665 13.09 7.33 16.26
CA ALA A 665 13.44 7.78 17.60
C ALA A 665 14.96 7.88 17.73
N SER A 666 15.44 9.02 18.23
CA SER A 666 16.84 9.31 18.51
C SER A 666 17.42 8.42 19.60
#